data_AF-A0A319DHS4-F1
#
_entry.id   AF-A0A319DHS4-F1
#
_cell.length_a   1.000
_cell.length_b   1.000
_cell.length_c   1.000
_cell.angle_alpha   90.00
_cell.angle_beta   90.00
_cell.angle_gamma   90.00
#
_symmetry.space_group_name_H-M   'P 1'
#
loop_
_entity.id
_entity.type
_entity.pdbx_description
1 polymer ?
#
loop_
_entity_poly.entity_id
_entity_poly.type
_entity_poly.pdbx_seq_one_letter_code
_entity_poly.pdbx_strand_id
1 'polypeptide(L)'
;MATWAYPPLPPKRLEQEVESALAKELEWLLRSLQDSLASLREGLHECAALLAPKEPGSTLVLSSLRSENVKGYVTRVGTKIVKGDIQLRLSSLASRGAATTRLCLSNAPAAPELVLSQLASVKNLVNQSLDIVDVSAWTGDPLNATFIFSQLHLLRETITDARQMLKGETEKVRGKWWETSAPDDMFDPPLPSYLSFHLSIADSALVLHLRTLESSTPTHTPTAFATDISLTGFNLRDRIFGARHRPHDEAGDVFIWKGDEVKVREKVRVESQDPSLMAVMAKLTALEHEVLKWISALKVLMENEDTDSDSHGATLSSRYKLRILASRAVDRLRMLSQSPAARVTRANPRGLLRTAASRSPQTGSQPLRRGIASFIAGRPRASIARKAPSFPSNLDSLLKEATCIRSQPWLSGRRHSSSKAPAESDPKAERKDEVYALIDKINHNDIELSELMEDLDLLDDYERAVNLEGLDFDTALSQTIGHRDQETLETRVQLAKQQFGDHLPEGYLNERETQLYTRLYGEPLIFQEEAELEVAEDEGRQDILYQEDGEGGWEEIELDNAASQDEPPVVYDMEAELSVDETVAMERAREVAEQLGGELMLEQYEDEAASESSPRFHPLTTKGKFSTDPSTVFMPKDTMTGPVSVILSDFSNKHIMELAHKKFGGRYLPHSTTTAPPRVQVPQHPIPLEASWRNMSEMEANVYLAVLYPGMYASALSVLAEVRKRLGTSWIRGLMSKEDGPHILDASAGGAGVLAWRDILRAEWEAMAQDNDPEADPSPVGRSTVVIGSEALRQRASVMLENTTFLPRLPDYVHVREKPTLEDDRAPQRRKQYDVIFAPHSLLGIEEEYLRKEHVQNLWNLLNPNGGILILLEKGHQKGFEAIAGAREMLLERHIVSPGSASYENLTDSPGEASVIEKEPGMIVAPCTNHSKCPMYDEPGVKGRRDYCHFQQRYIRPAYLQRIVGATDRNHEDVRFSYVAVQRGFDRRAEDGIVQDSKATDAAFAGYEDRYGPADEGFKPSTESVESGSETQPEGEVDPLSLPRIVYPPMKRRGHVIFDICTPSAKIERWTVPRSFSRQAFKDARKAQWGDLWALGAKTRIPRTLKLGAKDGESKKERLARRAAEKAEMEDEEDDPSEEAKPASTLPQFPPKKKGERIPGWKKNAHKKKFRQAAKLQGKNADKE
;
A
#
# COMPACT_ATOMS: atom_id res chain seq x y z
N MET A 1 -11.63 -8.93 31.44
CA MET A 1 -11.81 -7.77 32.34
C MET A 1 -12.77 -8.15 33.45
N ALA A 2 -12.32 -8.92 34.44
CA ALA A 2 -13.13 -9.25 35.63
C ALA A 2 -12.22 -9.56 36.84
N THR A 3 -11.07 -8.87 36.93
CA THR A 3 -10.08 -9.08 38.00
C THR A 3 -10.15 -8.03 39.11
N TRP A 4 -11.03 -7.04 39.00
CA TRP A 4 -11.16 -5.98 40.01
C TRP A 4 -12.27 -6.25 41.05
N ALA A 5 -13.17 -7.22 40.80
CA ALA A 5 -14.33 -7.52 41.63
C ALA A 5 -14.14 -8.67 42.65
N TYR A 6 -13.02 -9.42 42.59
CA TYR A 6 -12.74 -10.53 43.50
C TYR A 6 -11.32 -10.41 44.07
N PRO A 7 -11.11 -10.70 45.37
CA PRO A 7 -9.77 -10.67 45.96
C PRO A 7 -8.85 -11.66 45.23
N PRO A 8 -7.59 -11.30 44.94
CA PRO A 8 -6.67 -12.18 44.24
C PRO A 8 -6.48 -13.48 45.01
N LEU A 9 -6.65 -14.61 44.32
CA LEU A 9 -6.38 -15.92 44.91
C LEU A 9 -4.88 -16.01 45.26
N PRO A 10 -4.52 -16.66 46.39
CA PRO A 10 -3.12 -16.94 46.70
C PRO A 10 -2.45 -17.66 45.52
N PRO A 11 -1.17 -17.38 45.20
CA PRO A 11 -0.52 -17.84 43.97
C PRO A 11 -0.61 -19.37 43.79
N LYS A 12 -0.41 -20.15 44.86
CA LYS A 12 -0.57 -21.62 44.82
C LYS A 12 -1.98 -22.09 44.47
N ARG A 13 -3.00 -21.37 44.93
CA ARG A 13 -4.41 -21.69 44.63
C ARG A 13 -4.78 -21.25 43.22
N LEU A 14 -4.21 -20.14 42.76
CA LEU A 14 -4.35 -19.67 41.39
C LEU A 14 -3.76 -20.69 40.39
N GLU A 15 -2.55 -21.21 40.66
CA GLU A 15 -1.92 -22.28 39.89
C GLU A 15 -2.80 -23.54 39.81
N GLN A 16 -3.33 -24.00 40.96
CA GLN A 16 -4.23 -25.17 41.02
C GLN A 16 -5.54 -24.95 40.24
N GLU A 17 -6.15 -23.77 40.35
CA GLU A 17 -7.38 -23.45 39.62
C GLU A 17 -7.12 -23.35 38.11
N VAL A 18 -5.95 -22.85 37.70
CA VAL A 18 -5.57 -22.82 36.28
C VAL A 18 -5.25 -24.20 35.73
N GLU A 19 -4.53 -25.04 36.47
CA GLU A 19 -4.34 -26.44 36.06
C GLU A 19 -5.69 -27.18 35.97
N SER A 20 -6.60 -26.95 36.92
CA SER A 20 -7.95 -27.53 36.86
C SER A 20 -8.76 -26.99 35.67
N ALA A 21 -8.66 -25.70 35.36
CA ALA A 21 -9.34 -25.10 34.22
C ALA A 21 -8.80 -25.65 32.90
N LEU A 22 -7.47 -25.74 32.75
CA LEU A 22 -6.83 -26.30 31.56
C LEU A 22 -7.18 -27.76 31.35
N ALA A 23 -7.17 -28.57 32.40
CA ALA A 23 -7.57 -29.97 32.29
C ALA A 23 -9.01 -30.11 31.79
N LYS A 24 -9.94 -29.26 32.29
CA LYS A 24 -11.34 -29.22 31.84
C LYS A 24 -11.47 -28.71 30.40
N GLU A 25 -10.69 -27.70 30.01
CA GLU A 25 -10.68 -27.16 28.64
C GLU A 25 -10.12 -28.18 27.64
N LEU A 26 -9.04 -28.88 27.99
CA LEU A 26 -8.45 -29.94 27.17
C LEU A 26 -9.43 -31.11 27.01
N GLU A 27 -10.04 -31.56 28.10
CA GLU A 27 -11.06 -32.63 28.04
C GLU A 27 -12.26 -32.21 27.18
N TRP A 28 -12.73 -30.97 27.33
CA TRP A 28 -13.81 -30.43 26.51
C TRP A 28 -13.42 -30.37 25.02
N LEU A 29 -12.20 -29.89 24.70
CA LEU A 29 -11.71 -29.80 23.33
C LEU A 29 -11.66 -31.17 22.68
N LEU A 30 -11.12 -32.17 23.38
CA LEU A 30 -11.03 -33.54 22.88
C LEU A 30 -12.41 -34.14 22.61
N ARG A 31 -13.40 -33.88 23.48
CA ARG A 31 -14.79 -34.30 23.24
C ARG A 31 -15.40 -33.60 22.03
N SER A 32 -15.22 -32.28 21.90
CA SER A 32 -15.71 -31.51 20.75
C SER A 32 -15.06 -31.91 19.43
N LEU A 33 -13.80 -32.37 19.48
CA LEU A 33 -13.07 -32.83 18.31
C LEU A 33 -13.68 -34.11 17.73
N GLN A 34 -14.26 -34.99 18.55
CA GLN A 34 -14.90 -36.23 18.07
C GLN A 34 -16.09 -35.93 17.14
N ASP A 35 -16.92 -34.94 17.45
CA ASP A 35 -18.01 -34.50 16.58
C ASP A 35 -17.46 -33.91 15.26
N SER A 36 -16.33 -33.22 15.34
CA SER A 36 -15.68 -32.59 14.19
C SER A 36 -15.00 -33.61 13.27
N LEU A 37 -14.42 -34.67 13.84
CA LEU A 37 -13.85 -35.80 13.10
C LEU A 37 -14.93 -36.52 12.27
N ALA A 38 -16.16 -36.61 12.76
CA ALA A 38 -17.28 -37.17 11.97
C ALA A 38 -17.58 -36.35 10.71
N SER A 39 -17.58 -35.01 10.80
CA SER A 39 -17.76 -34.14 9.64
C SER A 39 -16.58 -34.21 8.67
N LEU A 40 -15.35 -34.37 9.18
CA LEU A 40 -14.17 -34.53 8.33
C LEU A 40 -14.20 -35.88 7.59
N ARG A 41 -14.63 -36.95 8.27
CA ARG A 41 -14.85 -38.27 7.68
C ARG A 41 -15.84 -38.22 6.52
N GLU A 42 -16.95 -37.50 6.67
CA GLU A 42 -17.93 -37.30 5.60
C GLU A 42 -17.30 -36.61 4.39
N GLY A 43 -16.52 -35.53 4.61
CA GLY A 43 -15.80 -34.84 3.54
C GLY A 43 -14.79 -35.73 2.79
N LEU A 44 -14.07 -36.59 3.50
CA LEU A 44 -13.16 -37.56 2.90
C LEU A 44 -13.90 -38.67 2.13
N HIS A 45 -15.06 -39.13 2.63
CA HIS A 45 -15.92 -40.07 1.90
C HIS A 45 -16.45 -39.47 0.60
N GLU A 46 -16.78 -38.18 0.58
CA GLU A 46 -17.17 -37.48 -0.66
C GLU A 46 -16.01 -37.42 -1.66
N CYS A 47 -14.78 -37.16 -1.20
CA CYS A 47 -13.58 -37.24 -2.04
C CYS A 47 -13.40 -38.66 -2.61
N ALA A 48 -13.52 -39.69 -1.78
CA ALA A 48 -13.45 -41.09 -2.22
C ALA A 48 -14.57 -41.42 -3.23
N ALA A 49 -15.77 -40.89 -3.03
CA ALA A 49 -16.92 -41.11 -3.90
C ALA A 49 -16.80 -40.40 -5.26
N LEU A 50 -16.01 -39.32 -5.36
CA LEU A 50 -15.65 -38.65 -6.62
C LEU A 50 -14.55 -39.41 -7.37
N LEU A 51 -13.67 -40.11 -6.65
CA LEU A 51 -12.61 -40.96 -7.22
C LEU A 51 -13.08 -42.39 -7.54
N ALA A 52 -14.25 -42.79 -7.06
CA ALA A 52 -14.83 -44.10 -7.31
C ALA A 52 -15.20 -44.28 -8.80
N PRO A 53 -15.05 -45.49 -9.36
CA PRO A 53 -15.46 -45.79 -10.73
C PRO A 53 -16.99 -45.76 -10.83
N LYS A 54 -17.56 -44.67 -11.34
CA LYS A 54 -18.99 -44.50 -11.62
C LYS A 54 -19.22 -44.34 -13.12
N GLU A 55 -20.23 -45.02 -13.65
CA GLU A 55 -20.64 -44.90 -15.06
C GLU A 55 -21.95 -44.08 -15.18
N PRO A 56 -22.05 -43.10 -16.11
CA PRO A 56 -21.02 -42.67 -17.06
C PRO A 56 -19.92 -41.84 -16.39
N GLY A 57 -18.65 -42.09 -16.75
CA GLY A 57 -17.51 -41.33 -16.25
C GLY A 57 -17.39 -39.91 -16.84
N SER A 58 -16.32 -39.20 -16.49
CA SER A 58 -16.03 -37.85 -17.01
C SER A 58 -15.49 -37.91 -18.44
N THR A 59 -16.29 -37.47 -19.42
CA THR A 59 -15.83 -37.30 -20.81
C THR A 59 -15.16 -35.94 -20.97
N LEU A 60 -13.86 -35.96 -21.24
CA LEU A 60 -12.96 -34.81 -21.33
C LEU A 60 -12.54 -34.57 -22.78
N VAL A 61 -12.67 -33.33 -23.24
CA VAL A 61 -12.29 -32.93 -24.60
C VAL A 61 -10.78 -32.71 -24.66
N LEU A 62 -10.10 -33.34 -25.61
CA LEU A 62 -8.68 -33.15 -25.89
C LEU A 62 -8.55 -32.40 -27.22
N SER A 63 -8.46 -31.07 -27.16
CA SER A 63 -8.32 -30.23 -28.36
C SER A 63 -7.30 -29.12 -28.19
N SER A 64 -6.38 -28.97 -29.15
CA SER A 64 -5.47 -27.82 -29.22
C SER A 64 -6.19 -26.60 -29.81
N LEU A 65 -6.47 -25.58 -28.99
CA LEU A 65 -7.31 -24.42 -29.31
C LEU A 65 -6.85 -23.57 -30.51
N ARG A 66 -5.54 -23.52 -30.80
CA ARG A 66 -4.97 -22.63 -31.86
C ARG A 66 -4.43 -23.36 -33.07
N SER A 67 -3.83 -24.53 -32.89
CA SER A 67 -3.14 -25.26 -33.95
C SER A 67 -4.00 -26.34 -34.61
N GLU A 68 -5.11 -26.76 -33.99
CA GLU A 68 -5.92 -27.92 -34.42
C GLU A 68 -5.12 -29.23 -34.64
N ASN A 69 -3.90 -29.31 -34.09
CA ASN A 69 -3.01 -30.47 -34.19
C ASN A 69 -3.59 -31.72 -33.50
N VAL A 70 -4.41 -31.53 -32.47
CA VAL A 70 -5.07 -32.60 -31.72
C VAL A 70 -6.54 -32.26 -31.59
N LYS A 71 -7.42 -33.21 -31.92
CA LYS A 71 -8.86 -33.10 -31.74
C LYS A 71 -9.46 -34.45 -31.36
N GLY A 72 -10.07 -34.53 -30.19
CA GLY A 72 -10.67 -35.78 -29.72
C GLY A 72 -11.28 -35.65 -28.34
N TYR A 73 -11.60 -36.80 -27.75
CA TYR A 73 -12.06 -36.90 -26.37
C TYR A 73 -11.54 -38.18 -25.73
N VAL A 74 -11.50 -38.17 -24.40
CA VAL A 74 -11.27 -39.35 -23.56
C VAL A 74 -12.30 -39.40 -22.46
N THR A 75 -12.71 -40.59 -22.02
CA THR A 75 -13.64 -40.77 -20.90
C THR A 75 -12.93 -41.46 -19.75
N ARG A 76 -12.80 -40.73 -18.63
CA ARG A 76 -12.19 -41.23 -17.40
C ARG A 76 -13.27 -41.82 -16.49
N VAL A 77 -13.07 -43.04 -16.02
CA VAL A 77 -13.90 -43.71 -15.01
C VAL A 77 -13.00 -44.06 -13.83
N GLY A 78 -13.17 -43.36 -12.70
CA GLY A 78 -12.30 -43.51 -11.54
C GLY A 78 -10.84 -43.23 -11.89
N THR A 79 -9.95 -44.20 -11.70
CA THR A 79 -8.51 -44.05 -11.99
C THR A 79 -8.11 -44.45 -13.41
N LYS A 80 -9.07 -44.81 -14.28
CA LYS A 80 -8.80 -45.40 -15.60
C LYS A 80 -9.38 -44.58 -16.74
N ILE A 81 -8.77 -44.61 -17.92
CA ILE A 81 -9.36 -44.13 -19.17
C ILE A 81 -9.98 -45.31 -19.91
N VAL A 82 -11.30 -45.29 -20.09
CA VAL A 82 -12.07 -46.42 -20.65
C VAL A 82 -12.38 -46.23 -22.13
N LYS A 83 -12.51 -44.97 -22.59
CA LYS A 83 -12.81 -44.65 -24.00
C LYS A 83 -11.96 -43.49 -24.45
N GLY A 84 -11.56 -43.50 -25.72
CA GLY A 84 -10.79 -42.40 -26.31
C GLY A 84 -10.78 -42.48 -27.82
N ASP A 85 -11.01 -41.35 -28.48
CA ASP A 85 -10.95 -41.20 -29.93
C ASP A 85 -10.30 -39.85 -30.25
N ILE A 86 -9.09 -39.89 -30.79
CA ILE A 86 -8.21 -38.73 -30.94
C ILE A 86 -7.69 -38.69 -32.37
N GLN A 87 -7.93 -37.56 -33.04
CA GLN A 87 -7.39 -37.26 -34.36
C GLN A 87 -6.19 -36.35 -34.23
N LEU A 88 -5.08 -36.76 -34.86
CA LEU A 88 -3.80 -36.08 -34.87
C LEU A 88 -3.49 -35.52 -36.25
N ARG A 89 -3.06 -34.26 -36.28
CA ARG A 89 -2.54 -33.54 -37.45
C ARG A 89 -1.14 -33.05 -37.13
N LEU A 90 -0.19 -33.98 -36.99
CA LEU A 90 1.22 -33.66 -36.75
C LEU A 90 2.00 -33.73 -38.05
N SER A 91 2.84 -32.74 -38.29
CA SER A 91 3.64 -32.64 -39.52
C SER A 91 4.62 -33.80 -39.68
N SER A 92 5.10 -34.34 -38.55
CA SER A 92 5.99 -35.49 -38.47
C SER A 92 5.30 -36.85 -38.68
N LEU A 93 3.96 -36.93 -38.57
CA LEU A 93 3.18 -38.16 -38.78
C LEU A 93 2.60 -38.29 -40.20
N ALA A 94 2.74 -37.28 -41.05
CA ALA A 94 2.14 -37.28 -42.38
C ALA A 94 2.86 -38.28 -43.31
N SER A 95 2.28 -39.45 -43.53
CA SER A 95 2.71 -40.38 -44.58
C SER A 95 2.09 -39.98 -45.94
N ARG A 96 2.71 -40.39 -47.05
CA ARG A 96 2.27 -40.07 -48.43
C ARG A 96 0.82 -40.55 -48.69
N GLY A 97 -0.18 -39.72 -48.36
CA GLY A 97 -1.60 -39.92 -48.71
C GLY A 97 -2.64 -39.67 -47.62
N ALA A 98 -2.29 -39.60 -46.33
CA ALA A 98 -3.25 -39.36 -45.24
C ALA A 98 -2.89 -38.12 -44.42
N ALA A 99 -3.78 -37.12 -44.40
CA ALA A 99 -3.55 -35.84 -43.72
C ALA A 99 -3.75 -35.89 -42.19
N THR A 100 -4.31 -36.98 -41.65
CA THR A 100 -4.66 -37.15 -40.23
C THR A 100 -4.41 -38.57 -39.76
N THR A 101 -3.81 -38.76 -38.59
CA THR A 101 -3.68 -40.07 -37.91
C THR A 101 -4.75 -40.16 -36.83
N ARG A 102 -5.54 -41.25 -36.79
CA ARG A 102 -6.57 -41.46 -35.77
C ARG A 102 -6.09 -42.50 -34.75
N LEU A 103 -6.16 -42.16 -33.48
CA LEU A 103 -5.88 -43.03 -32.34
C LEU A 103 -7.19 -43.31 -31.61
N CYS A 104 -7.65 -44.56 -31.68
CA CYS A 104 -8.79 -45.03 -30.90
C CYS A 104 -8.29 -46.00 -29.83
N LEU A 105 -8.73 -45.84 -28.59
CA LEU A 105 -8.50 -46.86 -27.56
C LEU A 105 -9.26 -48.13 -27.92
N SER A 106 -8.59 -49.28 -27.84
CA SER A 106 -9.16 -50.57 -28.18
C SER A 106 -10.27 -50.95 -27.19
N ASN A 107 -11.41 -51.40 -27.71
CA ASN A 107 -12.51 -51.94 -26.91
C ASN A 107 -12.42 -53.48 -26.77
N ALA A 108 -11.32 -54.10 -27.21
CA ALA A 108 -11.15 -55.54 -27.10
C ALA A 108 -10.99 -55.96 -25.63
N PRO A 109 -11.65 -57.03 -25.16
CA PRO A 109 -11.56 -57.48 -23.76
C PRO A 109 -10.15 -57.95 -23.33
N ALA A 110 -9.25 -58.19 -24.29
CA ALA A 110 -7.85 -58.55 -24.05
C ALA A 110 -6.88 -57.34 -24.08
N ALA A 111 -7.36 -56.14 -24.41
CA ALA A 111 -6.51 -54.95 -24.47
C ALA A 111 -6.17 -54.43 -23.06
N PRO A 112 -4.94 -53.95 -22.82
CA PRO A 112 -4.55 -53.40 -21.53
C PRO A 112 -5.34 -52.12 -21.22
N GLU A 113 -5.74 -51.94 -19.95
CA GLU A 113 -6.44 -50.73 -19.51
C GLU A 113 -5.45 -49.60 -19.19
N LEU A 114 -5.80 -48.37 -19.57
CA LEU A 114 -4.97 -47.19 -19.27
C LEU A 114 -5.24 -46.67 -17.85
N VAL A 115 -4.44 -47.13 -16.89
CA VAL A 115 -4.53 -46.72 -15.48
C VAL A 115 -3.65 -45.50 -15.20
N LEU A 116 -4.25 -44.45 -14.64
CA LEU A 116 -3.53 -43.28 -14.14
C LEU A 116 -3.01 -43.57 -12.73
N SER A 117 -1.76 -44.03 -12.63
CA SER A 117 -1.10 -44.40 -11.36
C SER A 117 -1.18 -43.29 -10.31
N GLN A 118 -1.01 -42.04 -10.73
CA GLN A 118 -1.15 -40.84 -9.89
C GLN A 118 -2.52 -40.77 -9.18
N LEU A 119 -3.63 -41.09 -9.86
CA LEU A 119 -4.95 -41.14 -9.22
C LEU A 119 -5.15 -42.34 -8.33
N ALA A 120 -4.51 -43.47 -8.63
CA ALA A 120 -4.52 -44.61 -7.73
C ALA A 120 -3.83 -44.25 -6.40
N SER A 121 -2.71 -43.53 -6.44
CA SER A 121 -2.04 -43.00 -5.25
C SER A 121 -2.92 -42.01 -4.47
N VAL A 122 -3.57 -41.05 -5.15
CA VAL A 122 -4.51 -40.12 -4.49
C VAL A 122 -5.64 -40.86 -3.81
N LYS A 123 -6.25 -41.85 -4.49
CA LYS A 123 -7.31 -42.67 -3.91
C LYS A 123 -6.82 -43.44 -2.67
N ASN A 124 -5.61 -43.98 -2.71
CA ASN A 124 -5.02 -44.68 -1.57
C ASN A 124 -4.77 -43.72 -0.39
N LEU A 125 -4.24 -42.52 -0.63
CA LEU A 125 -4.00 -41.51 0.41
C LEU A 125 -5.31 -41.00 1.03
N VAL A 126 -6.37 -40.84 0.24
CA VAL A 126 -7.71 -40.49 0.76
C VAL A 126 -8.27 -41.62 1.63
N ASN A 127 -8.09 -42.88 1.23
CA ASN A 127 -8.52 -44.02 2.05
C ASN A 127 -7.68 -44.15 3.33
N GLN A 128 -6.36 -43.95 3.26
CA GLN A 128 -5.50 -43.90 4.45
C GLN A 128 -5.92 -42.78 5.41
N SER A 129 -6.31 -41.62 4.86
CA SER A 129 -6.85 -40.52 5.67
C SER A 129 -8.15 -40.92 6.37
N LEU A 130 -9.03 -41.69 5.71
CA LEU A 130 -10.23 -42.26 6.34
C LEU A 130 -9.87 -43.26 7.45
N ASP A 131 -8.89 -44.13 7.22
CA ASP A 131 -8.43 -45.11 8.22
C ASP A 131 -7.85 -44.40 9.46
N ILE A 132 -7.07 -43.33 9.29
CA ILE A 132 -6.53 -42.53 10.40
C ILE A 132 -7.66 -41.90 11.22
N VAL A 133 -8.69 -41.38 10.57
CA VAL A 133 -9.86 -40.80 11.24
C VAL A 133 -10.64 -41.88 12.00
N ASP A 134 -10.83 -43.05 11.40
CA ASP A 134 -11.51 -44.17 12.05
C ASP A 134 -10.69 -44.70 13.25
N VAL A 135 -9.36 -44.73 13.15
CA VAL A 135 -8.48 -45.09 14.27
C VAL A 135 -8.58 -44.07 15.41
N SER A 136 -8.62 -42.78 15.07
CA SER A 136 -8.75 -41.67 16.01
C SER A 136 -10.10 -41.62 16.74
N ALA A 137 -11.16 -42.10 16.07
CA ALA A 137 -12.52 -42.07 16.60
C ALA A 137 -12.94 -43.35 17.34
N TRP A 138 -12.45 -44.53 16.93
CA TRP A 138 -13.02 -45.82 17.38
C TRP A 138 -12.05 -46.79 18.03
N THR A 139 -10.75 -46.75 17.72
CA THR A 139 -9.79 -47.76 18.19
C THR A 139 -8.78 -47.26 19.21
N GLY A 140 -8.49 -45.96 19.23
CA GLY A 140 -7.59 -45.33 20.21
C GLY A 140 -8.31 -44.78 21.44
N ASP A 141 -7.57 -44.15 22.36
CA ASP A 141 -8.15 -43.39 23.47
C ASP A 141 -8.53 -41.98 22.98
N PRO A 142 -9.83 -41.67 22.82
CA PRO A 142 -10.29 -40.40 22.26
C PRO A 142 -10.04 -39.20 23.19
N LEU A 143 -9.71 -39.45 24.46
CA LEU A 143 -9.41 -38.43 25.47
C LEU A 143 -7.90 -38.32 25.76
N ASN A 144 -7.06 -39.07 25.04
CA ASN A 144 -5.62 -38.93 25.13
C ASN A 144 -5.11 -37.86 24.13
N ALA A 145 -4.70 -36.72 24.66
CA ALA A 145 -4.25 -35.58 23.86
C ALA A 145 -3.01 -35.89 22.99
N THR A 146 -2.01 -36.60 23.51
CA THR A 146 -0.79 -36.93 22.74
C THR A 146 -1.08 -37.89 21.60
N PHE A 147 -1.95 -38.86 21.84
CA PHE A 147 -2.44 -39.75 20.80
C PHE A 147 -3.18 -38.98 19.70
N ILE A 148 -4.19 -38.17 20.05
CA ILE A 148 -4.98 -37.39 19.09
C ILE A 148 -4.11 -36.40 18.32
N PHE A 149 -3.15 -35.75 18.97
CA PHE A 149 -2.18 -34.87 18.31
C PHE A 149 -1.42 -35.61 17.21
N SER A 150 -0.86 -36.78 17.53
CA SER A 150 -0.09 -37.59 16.58
C SER A 150 -0.94 -38.01 15.38
N GLN A 151 -2.20 -38.40 15.61
CA GLN A 151 -3.11 -38.81 14.54
C GLN A 151 -3.50 -37.66 13.63
N LEU A 152 -3.78 -36.47 14.18
CA LEU A 152 -4.09 -35.29 13.38
C LEU A 152 -2.89 -34.86 12.53
N HIS A 153 -1.67 -34.98 13.06
CA HIS A 153 -0.46 -34.65 12.32
C HIS A 153 -0.23 -35.61 11.15
N LEU A 154 -0.40 -36.91 11.39
CA LEU A 154 -0.35 -37.94 10.34
C LEU A 154 -1.44 -37.72 9.28
N LEU A 155 -2.67 -37.40 9.70
CA LEU A 155 -3.78 -37.08 8.80
C LEU A 155 -3.48 -35.86 7.92
N ARG A 156 -2.83 -34.83 8.48
CA ARG A 156 -2.42 -33.65 7.71
C ARG A 156 -1.44 -34.06 6.61
N GLU A 157 -0.39 -34.79 6.97
CA GLU A 157 0.64 -35.25 6.03
C GLU A 157 0.04 -36.06 4.88
N THR A 158 -0.85 -37.01 5.17
CA THR A 158 -1.51 -37.82 4.12
C THR A 158 -2.41 -37.00 3.20
N ILE A 159 -3.13 -36.00 3.74
CA ILE A 159 -3.96 -35.09 2.92
C ILE A 159 -3.07 -34.18 2.06
N THR A 160 -1.99 -33.64 2.62
CA THR A 160 -1.03 -32.80 1.91
C THR A 160 -0.41 -33.57 0.73
N ASP A 161 0.00 -34.83 0.95
CA ASP A 161 0.53 -35.69 -0.10
C ASP A 161 -0.49 -35.94 -1.22
N ALA A 162 -1.76 -36.17 -0.87
CA ALA A 162 -2.83 -36.36 -1.85
C ALA A 162 -3.01 -35.10 -2.73
N ARG A 163 -2.89 -33.90 -2.14
CA ARG A 163 -2.93 -32.63 -2.89
C ARG A 163 -1.71 -32.45 -3.77
N GLN A 164 -0.51 -32.74 -3.27
CA GLN A 164 0.72 -32.66 -4.07
C GLN A 164 0.67 -33.60 -5.27
N MET A 165 0.14 -34.81 -5.08
CA MET A 165 -0.14 -35.74 -6.18
C MET A 165 -1.06 -35.09 -7.21
N LEU A 166 -2.20 -34.46 -6.84
CA LEU A 166 -3.11 -33.83 -7.82
C LEU A 166 -2.55 -32.58 -8.50
N LYS A 167 -1.63 -31.85 -7.85
CA LYS A 167 -0.89 -30.73 -8.47
C LYS A 167 0.09 -31.20 -9.53
N GLY A 168 0.80 -32.30 -9.25
CA GLY A 168 1.73 -32.92 -10.18
C GLY A 168 2.88 -32.00 -10.60
N GLU A 169 3.47 -31.21 -9.69
CA GLU A 169 4.52 -30.23 -10.02
C GLU A 169 5.87 -30.87 -10.40
N THR A 170 6.18 -32.09 -9.92
CA THR A 170 7.49 -32.73 -10.12
C THR A 170 7.45 -33.91 -11.10
N GLU A 171 8.55 -34.13 -11.83
CA GLU A 171 8.71 -35.28 -12.74
C GLU A 171 8.63 -36.62 -12.01
N LYS A 172 9.05 -36.68 -10.74
CA LYS A 172 8.91 -37.87 -9.89
C LYS A 172 7.45 -38.31 -9.74
N VAL A 173 6.52 -37.35 -9.72
CA VAL A 173 5.07 -37.60 -9.56
C VAL A 173 4.40 -37.93 -10.90
N ARG A 174 4.80 -37.24 -11.98
CA ARG A 174 4.25 -37.49 -13.32
C ARG A 174 4.77 -38.79 -13.95
N GLY A 175 5.91 -39.28 -13.47
CA GLY A 175 6.63 -40.38 -14.11
C GLY A 175 7.43 -39.91 -15.31
N LYS A 176 8.53 -40.63 -15.58
CA LYS A 176 9.35 -40.41 -16.76
C LYS A 176 8.58 -40.90 -17.99
N TRP A 177 8.32 -40.01 -18.95
CA TRP A 177 7.47 -40.34 -20.10
C TRP A 177 7.97 -41.54 -20.93
N TRP A 178 9.27 -41.80 -20.93
CA TRP A 178 9.85 -42.96 -21.63
C TRP A 178 9.61 -44.30 -20.92
N GLU A 179 9.12 -44.27 -19.67
CA GLU A 179 8.75 -45.45 -18.87
C GLU A 179 7.22 -45.57 -18.73
N THR A 180 6.49 -44.45 -18.70
CA THR A 180 5.06 -44.38 -18.35
C THR A 180 4.12 -44.09 -19.52
N SER A 181 4.62 -43.98 -20.75
CA SER A 181 3.78 -43.83 -21.94
C SER A 181 2.94 -45.08 -22.22
N ALA A 182 1.78 -44.87 -22.86
CA ALA A 182 0.84 -45.95 -23.18
C ALA A 182 1.47 -46.97 -24.16
N PRO A 183 1.23 -48.29 -23.94
CA PRO A 183 1.75 -49.34 -24.80
C PRO A 183 1.03 -49.39 -26.16
N ASP A 184 1.70 -49.95 -27.17
CA ASP A 184 1.24 -49.86 -28.57
C ASP A 184 -0.06 -50.64 -28.83
N ASP A 185 -0.24 -51.76 -28.13
CA ASP A 185 -1.37 -52.69 -28.24
C ASP A 185 -2.66 -52.20 -27.58
N MET A 186 -2.61 -51.03 -26.92
CA MET A 186 -3.76 -50.38 -26.31
C MET A 186 -4.66 -49.64 -27.33
N PHE A 187 -4.13 -49.37 -28.53
CA PHE A 187 -4.82 -48.63 -29.58
C PHE A 187 -5.21 -49.53 -30.76
N ASP A 188 -6.30 -49.19 -31.44
CA ASP A 188 -6.72 -49.82 -32.69
C ASP A 188 -6.93 -48.74 -33.79
N PRO A 189 -6.03 -48.62 -34.78
CA PRO A 189 -4.81 -49.42 -35.00
C PRO A 189 -3.72 -49.15 -33.94
N PRO A 190 -2.71 -50.04 -33.78
CA PRO A 190 -1.68 -49.91 -32.76
C PRO A 190 -0.84 -48.64 -32.93
N LEU A 191 -0.34 -48.10 -31.81
CA LEU A 191 0.44 -46.86 -31.78
C LEU A 191 1.73 -47.02 -32.63
N PRO A 192 2.08 -46.05 -33.49
CA PRO A 192 3.37 -46.08 -34.20
C PRO A 192 4.55 -46.12 -33.22
N SER A 193 5.59 -46.91 -33.51
CA SER A 193 6.74 -47.12 -32.62
C SER A 193 7.51 -45.83 -32.27
N TYR A 194 7.42 -44.83 -33.15
CA TYR A 194 8.03 -43.51 -33.05
C TYR A 194 7.09 -42.42 -32.48
N LEU A 195 5.91 -42.80 -31.97
CA LEU A 195 4.99 -41.89 -31.30
C LEU A 195 4.86 -42.28 -29.83
N SER A 196 5.04 -41.32 -28.93
CA SER A 196 4.83 -41.50 -27.49
C SER A 196 3.52 -40.82 -27.08
N PHE A 197 2.64 -41.58 -26.45
CA PHE A 197 1.36 -41.11 -25.88
C PHE A 197 1.43 -41.14 -24.35
N HIS A 198 1.56 -39.97 -23.72
CA HIS A 198 1.69 -39.85 -22.27
C HIS A 198 0.55 -39.02 -21.67
N LEU A 199 -0.23 -39.60 -20.75
CA LEU A 199 -1.26 -38.91 -19.99
C LEU A 199 -0.84 -38.79 -18.52
N SER A 200 -0.89 -37.57 -17.98
CA SER A 200 -0.63 -37.31 -16.56
C SER A 200 -1.63 -36.29 -16.02
N ILE A 201 -1.62 -36.05 -14.71
CA ILE A 201 -2.44 -35.00 -14.09
C ILE A 201 -1.54 -33.87 -13.61
N ALA A 202 -1.97 -32.64 -13.90
CA ALA A 202 -1.35 -31.44 -13.35
C ALA A 202 -2.46 -30.43 -13.04
N ASP A 203 -2.37 -29.76 -11.89
CA ASP A 203 -3.35 -28.77 -11.44
C ASP A 203 -4.81 -29.27 -11.49
N SER A 204 -5.04 -30.54 -11.13
CA SER A 204 -6.36 -31.20 -11.21
C SER A 204 -6.97 -31.27 -12.63
N ALA A 205 -6.15 -31.09 -13.67
CA ALA A 205 -6.52 -31.27 -15.07
C ALA A 205 -5.79 -32.50 -15.66
N LEU A 206 -6.43 -33.14 -16.64
CA LEU A 206 -5.81 -34.20 -17.43
C LEU A 206 -4.95 -33.57 -18.53
N VAL A 207 -3.66 -33.89 -18.54
CA VAL A 207 -2.68 -33.35 -19.48
C VAL A 207 -2.19 -34.46 -20.40
N LEU A 208 -2.39 -34.27 -21.70
CA LEU A 208 -1.85 -35.12 -22.76
C LEU A 208 -0.55 -34.50 -23.29
N HIS A 209 0.52 -35.30 -23.27
CA HIS A 209 1.77 -35.02 -23.94
C HIS A 209 1.99 -36.03 -25.07
N LEU A 210 2.01 -35.53 -26.30
CA LEU A 210 2.37 -36.30 -27.50
C LEU A 210 3.78 -35.93 -27.94
N ARG A 211 4.58 -36.93 -28.27
CA ARG A 211 5.95 -36.74 -28.78
C ARG A 211 6.20 -37.63 -29.99
N THR A 212 6.71 -37.08 -31.08
CA THR A 212 7.26 -37.87 -32.19
C THR A 212 8.77 -37.98 -32.06
N LEU A 213 9.28 -39.18 -32.30
CA LEU A 213 10.63 -39.60 -31.99
C LEU A 213 11.40 -39.90 -33.27
N GLU A 214 12.67 -39.55 -33.32
CA GLU A 214 13.61 -39.91 -34.38
C GLU A 214 14.78 -40.68 -33.78
N SER A 215 15.19 -41.78 -34.43
CA SER A 215 16.36 -42.57 -34.01
C SER A 215 17.63 -41.75 -34.16
N SER A 216 18.50 -41.77 -33.15
CA SER A 216 19.82 -41.12 -33.19
C SER A 216 20.88 -41.94 -33.92
N THR A 217 20.63 -43.23 -34.20
CA THR A 217 21.61 -44.11 -34.84
C THR A 217 21.72 -43.80 -36.34
N PRO A 218 22.92 -43.52 -36.89
CA PRO A 218 23.09 -43.29 -38.31
C PRO A 218 22.89 -44.59 -39.10
N THR A 219 21.74 -44.75 -39.74
CA THR A 219 21.49 -45.85 -40.67
C THR A 219 22.37 -45.66 -41.91
N HIS A 220 23.47 -46.42 -41.98
CA HIS A 220 24.28 -46.57 -43.19
C HIS A 220 23.46 -47.27 -44.28
N THR A 221 22.85 -46.50 -45.17
CA THR A 221 22.45 -46.96 -46.50
C THR A 221 22.80 -45.89 -47.53
N PRO A 222 23.74 -46.15 -48.47
CA PRO A 222 24.13 -45.18 -49.46
C PRO A 222 23.09 -45.19 -50.58
N THR A 223 22.26 -44.16 -50.66
CA THR A 223 21.49 -43.91 -51.87
C THR A 223 21.96 -42.60 -52.48
N ALA A 224 22.72 -42.77 -53.56
CA ALA A 224 23.27 -41.73 -54.39
C ALA A 224 22.17 -40.83 -54.98
N PHE A 225 22.61 -39.64 -55.42
CA PHE A 225 21.88 -38.61 -56.17
C PHE A 225 21.12 -37.57 -55.34
N ALA A 226 21.87 -36.63 -54.77
CA ALA A 226 21.74 -35.22 -55.15
C ALA A 226 23.05 -34.48 -54.86
N THR A 227 23.58 -33.87 -55.91
CA THR A 227 24.75 -33.01 -55.94
C THR A 227 24.53 -31.75 -55.11
N ASP A 228 25.48 -31.40 -54.25
CA ASP A 228 26.26 -30.17 -54.45
C ASP A 228 27.54 -30.17 -53.61
N ILE A 229 28.61 -29.82 -54.31
CA ILE A 229 29.98 -29.73 -53.88
C ILE A 229 30.14 -28.41 -53.12
N SER A 230 30.75 -28.43 -51.92
CA SER A 230 31.58 -27.31 -51.49
C SER A 230 32.59 -27.76 -50.42
N LEU A 231 33.84 -27.90 -50.85
CA LEU A 231 35.03 -27.96 -50.04
C LEU A 231 35.29 -26.56 -49.44
N THR A 232 34.92 -26.35 -48.18
CA THR A 232 35.56 -25.43 -47.21
C THR A 232 34.94 -25.68 -45.84
N GLY A 233 35.78 -25.86 -44.82
CA GLY A 233 35.34 -25.75 -43.43
C GLY A 233 34.82 -24.34 -43.13
N PHE A 234 34.16 -24.22 -41.97
CA PHE A 234 33.55 -23.03 -41.37
C PHE A 234 32.05 -22.84 -41.68
N ASN A 235 31.24 -23.26 -40.69
CA ASN A 235 29.81 -22.96 -40.52
C ASN A 235 29.57 -21.45 -40.38
N LEU A 236 29.63 -20.72 -41.48
CA LEU A 236 29.33 -19.28 -41.54
C LEU A 236 27.83 -18.99 -41.64
N ARG A 237 26.97 -20.02 -41.79
CA ARG A 237 25.51 -19.82 -41.94
C ARG A 237 24.75 -19.66 -40.62
N ASP A 238 25.26 -20.21 -39.51
CA ASP A 238 24.63 -20.10 -38.18
C ASP A 238 25.07 -18.86 -37.38
N ARG A 239 26.02 -18.06 -37.90
CA ARG A 239 26.49 -16.81 -37.28
C ARG A 239 25.89 -15.54 -37.89
N ILE A 240 25.12 -15.65 -38.98
CA ILE A 240 24.51 -14.50 -39.69
C ILE A 240 22.99 -14.41 -39.43
N PHE A 241 22.35 -15.51 -39.05
CA PHE A 241 20.96 -15.55 -38.62
C PHE A 241 20.92 -16.17 -37.22
N GLY A 242 20.57 -15.39 -36.19
CA GLY A 242 20.66 -15.79 -34.78
C GLY A 242 20.07 -17.17 -34.44
N ALA A 243 20.45 -17.72 -33.29
CA ALA A 243 20.08 -19.05 -32.83
C ALA A 243 18.59 -19.36 -33.11
N ARG A 244 18.33 -20.40 -33.92
CA ARG A 244 16.97 -20.88 -34.17
C ARG A 244 16.28 -21.13 -32.82
N HIS A 245 15.11 -20.54 -32.61
CA HIS A 245 14.28 -20.86 -31.44
C HIS A 245 14.10 -22.38 -31.36
N ARG A 246 14.46 -22.96 -30.19
CA ARG A 246 14.16 -24.37 -29.92
C ARG A 246 12.65 -24.58 -30.12
N PRO A 247 12.23 -25.54 -30.97
CA PRO A 247 10.81 -25.74 -31.27
C PRO A 247 10.01 -26.20 -30.05
N HIS A 248 10.67 -26.86 -29.08
CA HIS A 248 10.14 -27.19 -27.76
C HIS A 248 11.28 -27.30 -26.74
N ASP A 249 10.92 -27.43 -25.47
CA ASP A 249 11.82 -27.54 -24.30
C ASP A 249 12.79 -28.72 -24.39
N GLU A 250 12.34 -29.88 -24.88
CA GLU A 250 13.13 -31.13 -25.01
C GLU A 250 13.94 -31.22 -26.34
N ALA A 251 14.07 -30.12 -27.08
CA ALA A 251 14.69 -30.16 -28.41
C ALA A 251 16.22 -30.23 -28.29
N GLY A 252 16.79 -31.38 -28.72
CA GLY A 252 18.22 -31.66 -28.68
C GLY A 252 18.63 -32.69 -27.63
N ASP A 253 17.73 -33.02 -26.70
CA ASP A 253 17.97 -34.03 -25.68
C ASP A 253 17.83 -35.45 -26.26
N VAL A 254 18.64 -36.39 -25.73
CA VAL A 254 18.63 -37.81 -26.13
C VAL A 254 18.00 -38.63 -25.02
N PHE A 255 17.03 -39.47 -25.40
CA PHE A 255 16.30 -40.35 -24.49
C PHE A 255 16.46 -41.81 -24.93
N ILE A 256 16.30 -42.75 -24.00
CA ILE A 256 16.24 -44.18 -24.31
C ILE A 256 14.76 -44.58 -24.41
N TRP A 257 14.33 -45.04 -25.58
CA TRP A 257 12.96 -45.45 -25.85
C TRP A 257 12.94 -46.85 -26.47
N LYS A 258 12.31 -47.80 -25.77
CA LYS A 258 12.23 -49.22 -26.20
C LYS A 258 13.59 -49.86 -26.54
N GLY A 259 14.66 -49.39 -25.89
CA GLY A 259 16.03 -49.89 -26.08
C GLY A 259 16.87 -49.08 -27.08
N ASP A 260 16.27 -48.15 -27.82
CA ASP A 260 16.97 -47.31 -28.80
C ASP A 260 17.17 -45.89 -28.29
N GLU A 261 18.29 -45.26 -28.67
CA GLU A 261 18.49 -43.84 -28.46
C GLU A 261 17.66 -43.01 -29.45
N VAL A 262 16.84 -42.11 -28.93
CA VAL A 262 15.91 -41.28 -29.71
C VAL A 262 16.00 -39.81 -29.32
N LYS A 263 15.67 -38.94 -30.27
CA LYS A 263 15.47 -37.50 -30.05
C LYS A 263 14.02 -37.12 -30.30
N VAL A 264 13.51 -36.15 -29.55
CA VAL A 264 12.15 -35.64 -29.74
C VAL A 264 12.14 -34.63 -30.88
N ARG A 265 11.32 -34.89 -31.91
CA ARG A 265 11.20 -34.07 -33.12
C ARG A 265 10.05 -33.06 -33.03
N GLU A 266 8.90 -33.50 -32.51
CA GLU A 266 7.70 -32.67 -32.33
C GLU A 266 7.05 -33.03 -30.99
N LYS A 267 6.69 -32.02 -30.19
CA LYS A 267 6.01 -32.18 -28.89
C LYS A 267 4.73 -31.35 -28.85
N VAL A 268 3.61 -31.95 -28.48
CA VAL A 268 2.32 -31.28 -28.32
C VAL A 268 1.76 -31.54 -26.93
N ARG A 269 1.38 -30.47 -26.22
CA ARG A 269 0.71 -30.51 -24.90
C ARG A 269 -0.73 -30.05 -25.04
N VAL A 270 -1.68 -30.85 -24.56
CA VAL A 270 -3.11 -30.50 -24.48
C VAL A 270 -3.59 -30.72 -23.05
N GLU A 271 -4.39 -29.80 -22.52
CA GLU A 271 -4.90 -29.86 -21.16
C GLU A 271 -6.43 -29.83 -21.17
N SER A 272 -7.04 -30.67 -20.34
CA SER A 272 -8.50 -30.77 -20.19
C SER A 272 -8.87 -30.78 -18.73
N GLN A 273 -9.69 -29.82 -18.31
CA GLN A 273 -10.11 -29.68 -16.92
C GLN A 273 -11.09 -30.79 -16.54
N ASP A 274 -10.88 -31.42 -15.38
CA ASP A 274 -11.78 -32.44 -14.85
C ASP A 274 -12.56 -31.91 -13.63
N PRO A 275 -13.87 -31.66 -13.75
CA PRO A 275 -14.67 -31.09 -12.67
C PRO A 275 -14.62 -31.90 -11.37
N SER A 276 -14.50 -33.23 -11.46
CA SER A 276 -14.47 -34.08 -10.27
C SER A 276 -13.12 -34.01 -9.56
N LEU A 277 -12.00 -33.91 -10.28
CA LEU A 277 -10.68 -33.74 -9.67
C LEU A 277 -10.54 -32.33 -9.07
N MET A 278 -11.08 -31.31 -9.72
CA MET A 278 -11.16 -29.96 -9.16
C MET A 278 -11.95 -29.94 -7.85
N ALA A 279 -13.08 -30.65 -7.79
CA ALA A 279 -13.87 -30.78 -6.57
C ALA A 279 -13.10 -31.51 -5.46
N VAL A 280 -12.36 -32.59 -5.79
CA VAL A 280 -11.50 -33.29 -4.82
C VAL A 280 -10.40 -32.37 -4.29
N MET A 281 -9.69 -31.64 -5.15
CA MET A 281 -8.65 -30.69 -4.74
C MET A 281 -9.20 -29.60 -3.81
N ALA A 282 -10.35 -29.03 -4.15
CA ALA A 282 -11.00 -28.00 -3.32
C ALA A 282 -11.39 -28.55 -1.95
N LYS A 283 -11.99 -29.75 -1.89
CA LYS A 283 -12.36 -30.41 -0.64
C LYS A 283 -11.15 -30.76 0.21
N LEU A 284 -10.12 -31.41 -0.36
CA LEU A 284 -8.89 -31.74 0.38
C LEU A 284 -8.20 -30.49 0.95
N THR A 285 -8.18 -29.39 0.19
CA THR A 285 -7.63 -28.11 0.68
C THR A 285 -8.42 -27.55 1.87
N ALA A 286 -9.74 -27.65 1.85
CA ALA A 286 -10.58 -27.23 2.97
C ALA A 286 -10.38 -28.12 4.20
N LEU A 287 -10.31 -29.44 4.01
CA LEU A 287 -10.13 -30.40 5.10
C LEU A 287 -8.76 -30.25 5.78
N GLU A 288 -7.68 -30.08 5.02
CA GLU A 288 -6.34 -29.85 5.59
C GLU A 288 -6.31 -28.59 6.47
N HIS A 289 -6.98 -27.53 6.04
CA HIS A 289 -7.05 -26.29 6.81
C HIS A 289 -7.80 -26.46 8.13
N GLU A 290 -8.86 -27.28 8.18
CA GLU A 290 -9.54 -27.61 9.43
C GLU A 290 -8.66 -28.46 10.36
N VAL A 291 -7.96 -29.46 9.83
CA VAL A 291 -7.01 -30.28 10.62
C VAL A 291 -5.90 -29.41 11.20
N LEU A 292 -5.35 -28.47 10.43
CA LEU A 292 -4.34 -27.52 10.89
C LEU A 292 -4.82 -26.67 12.08
N LYS A 293 -6.06 -26.19 12.06
CA LYS A 293 -6.63 -25.44 13.19
C LYS A 293 -6.69 -26.29 14.44
N TRP A 294 -7.09 -27.56 14.32
CA TRP A 294 -7.17 -28.47 15.46
C TRP A 294 -5.79 -28.81 16.03
N ILE A 295 -4.79 -29.06 15.18
CA ILE A 295 -3.39 -29.25 15.62
C ILE A 295 -2.91 -28.04 16.42
N SER A 296 -3.14 -26.83 15.91
CA SER A 296 -2.74 -25.60 16.60
C SER A 296 -3.46 -25.42 17.93
N ALA A 297 -4.77 -25.67 18.00
CA ALA A 297 -5.54 -25.56 19.24
C ALA A 297 -5.06 -26.57 20.31
N LEU A 298 -4.79 -27.81 19.89
CA LEU A 298 -4.33 -28.86 20.79
C LEU A 298 -2.89 -28.61 21.28
N LYS A 299 -2.00 -28.11 20.39
CA LYS A 299 -0.62 -27.75 20.72
C LYS A 299 -0.55 -26.69 21.82
N VAL A 300 -1.45 -25.72 21.79
CA VAL A 300 -1.50 -24.66 22.82
C VAL A 300 -1.94 -25.20 24.18
N LEU A 301 -2.87 -26.16 24.22
CA LEU A 301 -3.37 -26.73 25.49
C LEU A 301 -2.49 -27.83 26.08
N MET A 302 -1.71 -28.53 25.25
CA MET A 302 -0.88 -29.64 25.71
C MET A 302 0.44 -29.23 26.36
N GLU A 303 0.89 -27.99 26.20
CA GLU A 303 2.20 -27.52 26.71
C GLU A 303 3.32 -28.56 26.51
N ASN A 304 3.46 -29.13 25.31
CA ASN A 304 4.60 -29.99 25.05
C ASN A 304 5.88 -29.16 25.14
N GLU A 305 6.67 -29.42 26.17
CA GLU A 305 8.03 -28.91 26.44
C GLU A 305 9.06 -29.37 25.38
N ASP A 306 8.64 -29.59 24.14
CA ASP A 306 9.53 -29.89 23.01
C ASP A 306 10.05 -28.59 22.35
N THR A 307 10.00 -27.46 23.06
CA THR A 307 10.93 -26.36 22.79
C THR A 307 12.23 -26.73 23.49
N ASP A 308 13.15 -27.30 22.72
CA ASP A 308 14.50 -27.63 23.16
C ASP A 308 15.08 -26.52 24.07
N SER A 309 15.27 -26.91 25.32
CA SER A 309 16.33 -26.54 26.26
C SER A 309 16.92 -25.12 26.29
N ASP A 310 16.18 -24.04 26.04
CA ASP A 310 16.66 -22.68 26.37
C ASP A 310 15.55 -21.71 26.77
N SER A 311 15.00 -21.86 27.98
CA SER A 311 14.26 -20.77 28.65
C SER A 311 14.16 -20.94 30.17
N HIS A 312 15.29 -20.80 30.88
CA HIS A 312 15.22 -20.34 32.27
C HIS A 312 14.89 -18.84 32.28
N GLY A 313 13.60 -18.49 32.25
CA GLY A 313 13.20 -17.07 32.36
C GLY A 313 11.75 -16.68 32.11
N ALA A 314 10.82 -17.58 31.81
CA ALA A 314 9.42 -17.17 31.61
C ALA A 314 8.68 -16.97 32.96
N THR A 315 8.35 -15.73 33.29
CA THR A 315 7.51 -15.40 34.46
C THR A 315 6.09 -15.95 34.32
N LEU A 316 5.48 -16.34 35.44
CA LEU A 316 4.14 -16.93 35.55
C LEU A 316 3.06 -16.18 34.73
N SER A 317 3.19 -14.86 34.57
CA SER A 317 2.25 -13.99 33.84
C SER A 317 2.18 -14.27 32.34
N SER A 318 3.29 -14.68 31.71
CA SER A 318 3.34 -14.98 30.28
C SER A 318 2.61 -16.31 29.96
N ARG A 319 2.76 -17.31 30.83
CA ARG A 319 2.00 -18.56 30.77
C ARG A 319 0.50 -18.33 30.92
N TYR A 320 0.08 -17.39 31.79
CA TYR A 320 -1.33 -17.00 31.95
C TYR A 320 -1.95 -16.35 30.71
N LYS A 321 -1.22 -15.47 30.00
CA LYS A 321 -1.73 -14.79 28.80
C LYS A 321 -1.95 -15.77 27.63
N LEU A 322 -1.01 -16.71 27.42
CA LEU A 322 -1.15 -17.77 26.41
C LEU A 322 -2.33 -18.71 26.72
N ARG A 323 -2.53 -19.06 27.99
CA ARG A 323 -3.64 -19.93 28.44
C ARG A 323 -5.02 -19.26 28.29
N ILE A 324 -5.14 -17.95 28.52
CA ILE A 324 -6.40 -17.19 28.29
C ILE A 324 -6.73 -17.03 26.79
N LEU A 325 -5.72 -16.93 25.93
CA LEU A 325 -5.92 -16.88 24.48
C LEU A 325 -6.36 -18.24 23.92
N ALA A 326 -5.89 -19.35 24.51
CA ALA A 326 -6.32 -20.71 24.19
C ALA A 326 -7.80 -20.96 24.53
N SER A 327 -8.22 -20.59 25.75
CA SER A 327 -9.61 -20.63 26.22
C SER A 327 -10.59 -19.89 25.27
N ARG A 328 -10.15 -18.77 24.69
CA ARG A 328 -10.93 -18.00 23.71
C ARG A 328 -10.97 -18.63 22.31
N ALA A 329 -9.94 -19.38 21.91
CA ALA A 329 -9.96 -20.18 20.68
C ALA A 329 -10.90 -21.40 20.79
N VAL A 330 -11.00 -21.95 21.99
CA VAL A 330 -11.93 -23.02 22.38
C VAL A 330 -13.39 -22.51 22.37
N ASP A 331 -13.65 -21.28 22.85
CA ASP A 331 -14.97 -20.64 22.69
C ASP A 331 -15.34 -20.33 21.22
N ARG A 332 -14.37 -20.18 20.31
CA ARG A 332 -14.65 -20.09 18.85
C ARG A 332 -15.07 -21.44 18.25
N LEU A 333 -14.56 -22.57 18.78
CA LEU A 333 -15.02 -23.91 18.40
C LEU A 333 -16.46 -24.18 18.91
N ARG A 334 -16.83 -23.58 20.04
CA ARG A 334 -18.16 -23.64 20.65
C ARG A 334 -19.28 -23.07 19.76
N MET A 335 -18.95 -22.21 18.79
CA MET A 335 -19.90 -21.60 17.85
C MET A 335 -19.95 -22.26 16.46
N LEU A 336 -19.13 -23.29 16.19
CA LEU A 336 -19.02 -23.92 14.88
C LEU A 336 -19.75 -25.27 14.75
N SER A 337 -20.71 -25.57 15.63
CA SER A 337 -21.55 -26.79 15.53
C SER A 337 -22.56 -26.77 14.36
N GLN A 338 -22.36 -25.91 13.34
CA GLN A 338 -23.01 -26.03 12.04
C GLN A 338 -21.95 -25.92 10.95
N SER A 339 -21.55 -27.09 10.45
CA SER A 339 -20.51 -27.25 9.44
C SER A 339 -20.85 -26.51 8.13
N PRO A 340 -19.89 -25.77 7.51
CA PRO A 340 -20.03 -25.19 6.17
C PRO A 340 -20.14 -26.24 5.06
N ALA A 341 -19.82 -27.51 5.36
CA ALA A 341 -19.88 -28.63 4.42
C ALA A 341 -21.31 -28.89 3.89
N ALA A 342 -22.35 -28.60 4.68
CA ALA A 342 -23.74 -28.79 4.29
C ALA A 342 -24.28 -27.76 3.27
N ARG A 343 -23.52 -26.71 2.91
CA ARG A 343 -24.02 -25.63 2.03
C ARG A 343 -23.77 -25.87 0.54
N VAL A 344 -23.06 -26.93 0.16
CA VAL A 344 -22.86 -27.34 -1.24
C VAL A 344 -23.90 -28.37 -1.72
N THR A 345 -24.78 -28.86 -0.84
CA THR A 345 -25.73 -29.94 -1.14
C THR A 345 -27.19 -29.46 -1.24
N ARG A 346 -27.52 -28.64 -2.25
CA ARG A 346 -28.90 -28.54 -2.76
C ARG A 346 -28.92 -28.43 -4.29
N ALA A 347 -28.75 -29.57 -4.95
CA ALA A 347 -29.28 -29.78 -6.30
C ALA A 347 -30.55 -30.61 -6.17
N ASN A 348 -31.72 -29.99 -6.32
CA ASN A 348 -32.99 -30.69 -6.36
C ASN A 348 -33.18 -31.28 -7.78
N PRO A 349 -33.44 -32.60 -7.94
CA PRO A 349 -33.61 -33.22 -9.25
C PRO A 349 -35.09 -33.35 -9.61
N ARG A 350 -35.46 -32.91 -10.82
CA ARG A 350 -36.55 -33.38 -11.73
C ARG A 350 -37.31 -32.22 -12.39
N GLY A 351 -37.17 -32.14 -13.71
CA GLY A 351 -37.96 -31.30 -14.62
C GLY A 351 -37.36 -31.31 -16.03
N LEU A 352 -37.83 -32.24 -16.88
CA LEU A 352 -37.31 -32.57 -18.21
C LEU A 352 -37.63 -31.54 -19.32
N LEU A 353 -36.64 -31.32 -20.20
CA LEU A 353 -36.67 -31.13 -21.67
C LEU A 353 -37.49 -29.98 -22.31
N ARG A 354 -36.79 -28.96 -22.86
CA ARG A 354 -36.58 -28.75 -24.33
C ARG A 354 -35.83 -27.43 -24.67
N THR A 355 -34.76 -27.61 -25.44
CA THR A 355 -34.18 -26.78 -26.53
C THR A 355 -34.63 -25.32 -26.73
N ALA A 356 -33.68 -24.38 -26.66
CA ALA A 356 -33.65 -23.20 -27.55
C ALA A 356 -32.21 -22.67 -27.72
N ALA A 357 -31.80 -22.57 -28.98
CA ALA A 357 -30.50 -22.13 -29.45
C ALA A 357 -30.32 -20.60 -29.33
N SER A 358 -29.13 -20.14 -28.92
CA SER A 358 -28.75 -18.73 -29.08
C SER A 358 -28.30 -18.48 -30.51
N ARG A 359 -29.19 -17.90 -31.32
CA ARG A 359 -28.83 -17.23 -32.58
C ARG A 359 -28.28 -15.84 -32.29
N SER A 360 -27.19 -15.52 -32.97
CA SER A 360 -26.71 -14.16 -33.22
C SER A 360 -27.71 -13.38 -34.10
N PRO A 361 -27.71 -12.03 -34.04
CA PRO A 361 -28.16 -11.22 -35.15
C PRO A 361 -26.97 -10.55 -35.85
N GLN A 362 -26.70 -10.99 -37.08
CA GLN A 362 -26.15 -10.15 -38.15
C GLN A 362 -27.32 -9.79 -39.08
N THR A 363 -27.37 -8.54 -39.54
CA THR A 363 -27.76 -8.05 -40.89
C THR A 363 -27.95 -6.53 -40.80
N GLY A 364 -27.52 -5.67 -41.72
CA GLY A 364 -26.96 -5.89 -43.04
C GLY A 364 -26.50 -4.55 -43.66
N SER A 365 -25.58 -4.68 -44.61
CA SER A 365 -25.01 -3.67 -45.51
C SER A 365 -26.06 -3.05 -46.46
N GLN A 366 -25.91 -1.83 -47.03
CA GLN A 366 -25.11 -1.44 -48.21
C GLN A 366 -25.64 -0.05 -48.74
N PRO A 367 -25.12 0.61 -49.81
CA PRO A 367 -23.88 1.40 -49.94
C PRO A 367 -24.12 2.83 -50.53
N LEU A 368 -23.11 3.73 -50.62
CA LEU A 368 -22.95 4.71 -51.74
C LEU A 368 -21.60 5.49 -51.67
N ARG A 369 -20.63 4.97 -52.44
CA ARG A 369 -19.71 5.60 -53.43
C ARG A 369 -18.91 6.91 -53.19
N ARG A 370 -17.65 6.78 -53.64
CA ARG A 370 -16.61 7.73 -54.14
C ARG A 370 -15.78 8.49 -53.09
N GLY A 371 -14.44 8.47 -53.07
CA GLY A 371 -13.39 7.83 -53.90
C GLY A 371 -12.01 8.06 -53.23
N ILE A 372 -11.14 7.04 -53.19
CA ILE A 372 -9.78 6.99 -53.83
C ILE A 372 -8.98 8.29 -53.65
N ALA A 373 -7.85 8.35 -52.93
CA ALA A 373 -6.58 7.62 -53.14
C ALA A 373 -5.77 7.56 -51.81
N SER A 374 -5.31 6.41 -51.31
CA SER A 374 -4.09 5.64 -51.68
C SER A 374 -2.86 5.94 -50.80
N PHE A 375 -2.53 4.95 -49.94
CA PHE A 375 -1.23 4.50 -49.41
C PHE A 375 -0.32 5.51 -48.64
N ILE A 376 0.29 5.19 -47.49
CA ILE A 376 1.02 3.95 -47.15
C ILE A 376 0.86 3.54 -45.66
N ALA A 377 0.89 2.21 -45.47
CA ALA A 377 1.10 1.39 -44.27
C ALA A 377 2.11 1.95 -43.22
N GLY A 378 2.17 1.51 -41.97
CA GLY A 378 1.56 0.34 -41.33
C GLY A 378 1.64 0.43 -39.80
N ARG A 379 0.57 -0.08 -39.18
CA ARG A 379 0.44 -0.53 -37.79
C ARG A 379 1.25 -1.84 -37.55
N PRO A 380 1.16 -2.53 -36.40
CA PRO A 380 1.33 -2.13 -34.98
C PRO A 380 2.01 -3.24 -34.11
N ARG A 381 2.17 -2.95 -32.80
CA ARG A 381 2.06 -3.84 -31.61
C ARG A 381 2.85 -5.17 -31.55
N ALA A 382 3.62 -5.37 -30.48
CA ALA A 382 3.25 -6.27 -29.35
C ALA A 382 4.31 -6.33 -28.23
N SER A 383 3.81 -6.66 -27.04
CA SER A 383 4.43 -6.95 -25.75
C SER A 383 5.28 -8.23 -25.68
N ILE A 384 6.24 -8.33 -24.73
CA ILE A 384 6.39 -9.36 -23.66
C ILE A 384 7.82 -9.39 -23.09
N ALA A 385 7.90 -9.57 -21.76
CA ALA A 385 9.09 -9.74 -20.92
C ALA A 385 9.87 -11.07 -21.10
N ARG A 386 11.16 -11.11 -20.68
CA ARG A 386 11.76 -12.10 -19.73
C ARG A 386 13.30 -11.95 -19.55
N LYS A 387 13.76 -12.24 -18.32
CA LYS A 387 15.13 -12.63 -17.85
C LYS A 387 15.78 -13.69 -18.78
N ALA A 388 17.10 -13.93 -18.94
CA ALA A 388 18.35 -13.97 -18.14
C ALA A 388 19.55 -14.12 -19.17
N PRO A 389 20.87 -14.31 -18.87
CA PRO A 389 21.60 -14.67 -17.63
C PRO A 389 22.88 -13.84 -17.33
N SER A 390 23.47 -14.08 -16.16
CA SER A 390 24.75 -13.55 -15.67
C SER A 390 25.97 -14.33 -16.19
N PHE A 391 27.00 -13.62 -16.66
CA PHE A 391 28.37 -14.14 -16.83
C PHE A 391 29.35 -13.32 -15.97
N PRO A 392 30.38 -13.96 -15.39
CA PRO A 392 31.31 -13.31 -14.46
C PRO A 392 32.45 -12.59 -15.21
N SER A 393 32.75 -11.35 -14.83
CA SER A 393 33.96 -10.64 -15.28
C SER A 393 35.10 -10.85 -14.29
N ASN A 394 36.13 -11.57 -14.74
CA ASN A 394 37.36 -11.97 -14.04
C ASN A 394 38.33 -10.81 -13.71
N LEU A 395 37.88 -9.65 -13.21
CA LEU A 395 38.81 -8.55 -12.86
C LEU A 395 39.07 -8.39 -11.35
N ASP A 396 38.12 -8.76 -10.47
CA ASP A 396 38.27 -8.61 -9.02
C ASP A 396 39.22 -9.64 -8.37
N SER A 397 39.54 -10.71 -9.09
CA SER A 397 40.44 -11.78 -8.59
C SER A 397 41.94 -11.43 -8.70
N LEU A 398 42.33 -10.37 -9.41
CA LEU A 398 43.75 -10.01 -9.64
C LEU A 398 44.27 -8.89 -8.71
N LEU A 399 43.38 -8.18 -8.02
CA LEU A 399 43.77 -7.09 -7.10
C LEU A 399 43.88 -7.53 -5.63
N LYS A 400 43.41 -8.74 -5.28
CA LYS A 400 43.51 -9.31 -3.93
C LYS A 400 44.85 -10.01 -3.61
N GLU A 401 45.76 -10.18 -4.57
CA GLU A 401 47.05 -10.87 -4.37
C GLU A 401 48.28 -9.94 -4.13
N ALA A 402 48.10 -8.62 -4.05
CA ALA A 402 49.22 -7.66 -3.95
C ALA A 402 49.43 -6.99 -2.57
N THR A 403 48.73 -7.40 -1.52
CA THR A 403 48.83 -6.81 -0.17
C THR A 403 49.42 -7.77 0.86
N CYS A 404 50.64 -8.24 0.63
CA CYS A 404 51.43 -8.90 1.68
C CYS A 404 52.93 -8.61 1.53
N ILE A 405 53.40 -7.47 2.03
CA ILE A 405 54.78 -7.30 2.48
C ILE A 405 54.77 -6.44 3.75
N ARG A 406 54.87 -7.11 4.90
CA ARG A 406 55.03 -6.48 6.22
C ARG A 406 56.49 -6.02 6.39
N SER A 407 56.65 -4.78 6.83
CA SER A 407 57.89 -4.06 7.11
C SER A 407 58.81 -4.76 8.11
N GLN A 408 60.13 -4.72 7.88
CA GLN A 408 61.14 -4.80 8.94
C GLN A 408 61.92 -3.48 9.09
N PRO A 409 62.40 -3.13 10.31
CA PRO A 409 62.76 -1.75 10.67
C PRO A 409 64.26 -1.57 10.95
N TRP A 410 64.92 -0.55 10.38
CA TRP A 410 66.27 -0.14 10.81
C TRP A 410 66.45 1.39 10.81
N LEU A 411 66.50 1.94 12.03
CA LEU A 411 67.53 2.77 12.65
C LEU A 411 68.08 4.06 11.99
N SER A 412 68.15 5.07 12.87
CA SER A 412 68.68 6.43 12.76
C SER A 412 70.11 6.59 12.17
N GLY A 413 70.34 7.74 11.51
CA GLY A 413 71.57 8.51 11.75
C GLY A 413 72.27 9.19 10.56
N ARG A 414 72.34 10.53 10.66
CA ARG A 414 73.38 11.48 10.19
C ARG A 414 73.42 11.97 8.73
N ARG A 415 73.66 13.29 8.69
CA ARG A 415 73.94 14.21 7.58
C ARG A 415 75.20 13.79 6.80
N HIS A 416 75.26 14.08 5.50
CA HIS A 416 76.10 15.14 4.92
C HIS A 416 75.85 15.33 3.42
N SER A 417 76.21 16.53 3.00
CA SER A 417 75.99 17.29 1.77
C SER A 417 76.61 16.76 0.47
N SER A 418 75.91 17.06 -0.63
CA SER A 418 76.41 17.56 -1.93
C SER A 418 77.39 16.71 -2.75
N SER A 419 76.96 16.29 -3.95
CA SER A 419 77.44 16.85 -5.23
C SER A 419 76.81 16.15 -6.45
N LYS A 420 76.58 16.93 -7.51
CA LYS A 420 76.01 16.58 -8.82
C LYS A 420 76.64 15.35 -9.52
N ALA A 421 75.81 14.54 -10.18
CA ALA A 421 76.09 13.82 -11.43
C ALA A 421 74.74 13.37 -12.09
N PRO A 422 74.71 12.96 -13.38
CA PRO A 422 73.68 13.32 -14.35
C PRO A 422 72.54 12.30 -14.52
N ALA A 423 71.51 12.73 -15.27
CA ALA A 423 70.28 12.01 -15.59
C ALA A 423 70.54 10.62 -16.20
N GLU A 424 70.35 9.58 -15.40
CA GLU A 424 69.85 8.30 -15.87
C GLU A 424 68.31 8.39 -15.85
N SER A 425 67.68 8.19 -17.02
CA SER A 425 66.23 8.09 -17.12
C SER A 425 65.76 6.91 -16.28
N ASP A 426 65.00 7.20 -15.22
CA ASP A 426 64.45 6.19 -14.33
C ASP A 426 63.53 5.26 -15.15
N PRO A 427 63.83 3.95 -15.28
CA PRO A 427 63.00 3.02 -16.04
C PRO A 427 61.57 2.89 -15.48
N LYS A 428 61.31 3.45 -14.30
CA LYS A 428 59.96 3.58 -13.72
C LYS A 428 59.15 4.76 -14.27
N ALA A 429 59.79 5.80 -14.80
CA ALA A 429 59.11 6.96 -15.38
C ALA A 429 58.52 6.63 -16.76
N GLU A 430 59.28 5.93 -17.61
CA GLU A 430 58.79 5.49 -18.94
C GLU A 430 57.59 4.54 -18.83
N ARG A 431 57.61 3.60 -17.87
CA ARG A 431 56.46 2.71 -17.59
C ARG A 431 55.22 3.44 -17.11
N LYS A 432 55.39 4.53 -16.35
CA LYS A 432 54.27 5.34 -15.86
C LYS A 432 53.58 6.08 -17.01
N ASP A 433 54.36 6.65 -17.91
CA ASP A 433 53.84 7.37 -19.08
C ASP A 433 53.14 6.41 -20.07
N GLU A 434 53.67 5.18 -20.22
CA GLU A 434 53.01 4.11 -21.01
C GLU A 434 51.66 3.70 -20.45
N VAL A 435 51.53 3.60 -19.11
CA VAL A 435 50.26 3.23 -18.46
C VAL A 435 49.22 4.34 -18.62
N TYR A 436 49.58 5.61 -18.41
CA TYR A 436 48.65 6.72 -18.63
C TYR A 436 48.27 6.88 -20.11
N ALA A 437 49.18 6.60 -21.04
CA ALA A 437 48.85 6.58 -22.47
C ALA A 437 47.87 5.45 -22.84
N LEU A 438 47.92 4.30 -22.14
CA LEU A 438 46.95 3.23 -22.31
C LEU A 438 45.57 3.61 -21.76
N ILE A 439 45.52 4.30 -20.60
CA ILE A 439 44.28 4.83 -20.01
C ILE A 439 43.62 5.83 -20.97
N ASP A 440 44.41 6.77 -21.52
CA ASP A 440 43.94 7.73 -22.52
C ASP A 440 43.30 7.03 -23.74
N LYS A 441 43.87 5.88 -24.17
CA LYS A 441 43.36 5.09 -25.29
C LYS A 441 42.08 4.32 -24.95
N ILE A 442 41.94 3.80 -23.72
CA ILE A 442 40.72 3.14 -23.25
C ILE A 442 39.57 4.15 -23.21
N ASN A 443 39.81 5.31 -22.60
CA ASN A 443 38.81 6.38 -22.53
C ASN A 443 38.38 6.86 -23.93
N HIS A 444 39.32 6.94 -24.88
CA HIS A 444 38.99 7.29 -26.26
C HIS A 444 38.12 6.25 -26.96
N ASN A 445 38.43 4.96 -26.79
CA ASN A 445 37.64 3.87 -27.35
C ASN A 445 36.23 3.79 -26.74
N ASP A 446 36.08 4.04 -25.44
CA ASP A 446 34.77 4.06 -24.77
C ASP A 446 33.89 5.19 -25.32
N ILE A 447 34.49 6.35 -25.62
CA ILE A 447 33.78 7.46 -26.27
C ILE A 447 33.37 7.07 -27.69
N GLU A 448 34.28 6.55 -28.51
CA GLU A 448 33.93 6.11 -29.88
C GLU A 448 32.85 5.02 -29.88
N LEU A 449 32.90 4.09 -28.93
CA LEU A 449 31.89 3.04 -28.80
C LEU A 449 30.54 3.62 -28.38
N SER A 450 30.52 4.61 -27.49
CA SER A 450 29.30 5.33 -27.10
C SER A 450 28.67 6.08 -28.27
N GLU A 451 29.48 6.78 -29.08
CA GLU A 451 29.00 7.52 -30.26
C GLU A 451 28.43 6.55 -31.31
N LEU A 452 29.09 5.42 -31.56
CA LEU A 452 28.59 4.38 -32.47
C LEU A 452 27.32 3.70 -31.95
N MET A 453 27.18 3.53 -30.64
CA MET A 453 25.97 2.97 -30.02
C MET A 453 24.81 3.97 -30.02
N GLU A 454 25.09 5.27 -29.95
CA GLU A 454 24.10 6.35 -30.14
C GLU A 454 23.57 6.38 -31.58
N ASP A 455 24.46 6.31 -32.56
CA ASP A 455 24.10 6.27 -33.99
C ASP A 455 23.23 5.06 -34.36
N LEU A 456 23.31 3.98 -33.58
CA LEU A 456 22.53 2.75 -33.75
C LEU A 456 21.29 2.67 -32.84
N ASP A 457 21.02 3.68 -32.02
CA ASP A 457 19.89 3.75 -31.07
C ASP A 457 19.91 2.61 -30.01
N LEU A 458 21.12 2.16 -29.62
CA LEU A 458 21.35 1.00 -28.74
C LEU A 458 21.84 1.39 -27.33
N LEU A 459 22.06 2.68 -27.04
CA LEU A 459 22.56 3.15 -25.75
C LEU A 459 21.63 2.82 -24.57
N ASP A 460 20.31 2.93 -24.76
CA ASP A 460 19.32 2.64 -23.71
C ASP A 460 19.22 1.14 -23.37
N ASP A 461 19.52 0.26 -24.33
CA ASP A 461 19.43 -1.20 -24.15
C ASP A 461 20.72 -1.81 -23.57
N TYR A 462 21.86 -1.11 -23.66
CA TYR A 462 23.19 -1.61 -23.31
C TYR A 462 24.05 -0.59 -22.52
N GLU A 463 23.43 0.20 -21.64
CA GLU A 463 24.08 1.26 -20.84
C GLU A 463 25.31 0.77 -20.04
N ARG A 464 25.34 -0.51 -19.64
CA ARG A 464 26.47 -1.12 -18.90
C ARG A 464 27.66 -1.55 -19.77
N ALA A 465 27.57 -1.46 -21.10
CA ALA A 465 28.65 -1.87 -22.00
C ALA A 465 29.77 -0.81 -22.11
N VAL A 466 29.48 0.43 -21.70
CA VAL A 466 30.42 1.56 -21.70
C VAL A 466 30.55 2.07 -20.27
N ASN A 467 31.76 2.41 -19.82
CA ASN A 467 32.01 2.81 -18.44
C ASN A 467 31.63 4.29 -18.18
N LEU A 468 30.35 4.64 -18.32
CA LEU A 468 29.87 6.03 -18.24
C LEU A 468 29.73 6.55 -16.79
N GLU A 469 29.57 5.65 -15.80
CA GLU A 469 29.41 6.00 -14.37
C GLU A 469 30.49 5.37 -13.44
N GLY A 470 31.51 4.70 -13.97
CA GLY A 470 32.55 4.07 -13.16
C GLY A 470 33.63 5.01 -12.63
N LEU A 471 34.44 4.50 -11.69
CA LEU A 471 35.59 5.21 -11.12
C LEU A 471 36.57 5.64 -12.22
N ASP A 472 36.96 6.91 -12.21
CA ASP A 472 37.98 7.46 -13.10
C ASP A 472 39.29 6.69 -12.90
N PHE A 473 39.74 5.99 -13.95
CA PHE A 473 40.94 5.15 -13.91
C PHE A 473 42.17 5.96 -13.48
N ASP A 474 42.21 7.26 -13.77
CA ASP A 474 43.26 8.15 -13.29
C ASP A 474 43.29 8.24 -11.77
N THR A 475 42.13 8.26 -11.12
CA THR A 475 42.01 8.33 -9.66
C THR A 475 42.43 7.01 -9.01
N ALA A 476 41.97 5.87 -9.54
CA ALA A 476 42.29 4.54 -9.01
C ALA A 476 43.78 4.19 -9.13
N LEU A 477 44.42 4.55 -10.25
CA LEU A 477 45.83 4.23 -10.51
C LEU A 477 46.81 5.28 -9.98
N SER A 478 46.35 6.52 -9.70
CA SER A 478 47.20 7.55 -9.08
C SER A 478 47.74 7.15 -7.70
N GLN A 479 47.03 6.29 -6.97
CA GLN A 479 47.47 5.79 -5.65
C GLN A 479 48.64 4.82 -5.75
N THR A 480 48.75 4.07 -6.84
CA THR A 480 49.77 3.01 -7.03
C THR A 480 50.94 3.47 -7.90
N ILE A 481 50.70 4.30 -8.91
CA ILE A 481 51.71 4.70 -9.92
C ILE A 481 52.08 6.20 -9.79
N GLY A 482 51.31 6.96 -9.00
CA GLY A 482 51.52 8.40 -8.76
C GLY A 482 50.94 9.30 -9.85
N HIS A 483 50.59 10.53 -9.51
CA HIS A 483 49.99 11.51 -10.42
C HIS A 483 50.84 11.83 -11.64
N ARG A 484 50.22 11.93 -12.82
CA ARG A 484 50.85 12.26 -14.12
C ARG A 484 51.81 13.45 -13.99
N ASP A 485 51.28 14.59 -13.57
CA ASP A 485 52.05 15.83 -13.37
C ASP A 485 51.80 16.48 -12.00
N GLN A 486 52.70 17.37 -11.59
CA GLN A 486 52.59 18.14 -10.33
C GLN A 486 51.32 19.01 -10.28
N GLU A 487 50.84 19.51 -11.43
CA GLU A 487 49.63 20.33 -11.53
C GLU A 487 48.35 19.53 -11.22
N THR A 488 48.30 18.26 -11.63
CA THR A 488 47.22 17.32 -11.29
C THR A 488 47.13 17.05 -9.79
N LEU A 489 48.29 16.86 -9.14
CA LEU A 489 48.40 16.68 -7.69
C LEU A 489 47.89 17.92 -6.93
N GLU A 490 48.29 19.12 -7.37
CA GLU A 490 47.83 20.38 -6.78
C GLU A 490 46.32 20.60 -6.97
N THR A 491 45.80 20.28 -8.15
CA THR A 491 44.37 20.39 -8.46
C THR A 491 43.54 19.47 -7.56
N ARG A 492 44.02 18.24 -7.32
CA ARG A 492 43.37 17.27 -6.41
C ARG A 492 43.28 17.80 -4.98
N VAL A 493 44.38 18.35 -4.46
CA VAL A 493 44.47 18.93 -3.11
C VAL A 493 43.60 20.19 -2.97
N GLN A 494 43.57 21.05 -4.00
CA GLN A 494 42.68 22.21 -4.04
C GLN A 494 41.19 21.83 -4.05
N LEU A 495 40.85 20.77 -4.79
CA LEU A 495 39.47 20.29 -4.88
C LEU A 495 39.00 19.67 -3.57
N ALA A 496 39.87 18.91 -2.90
CA ALA A 496 39.62 18.40 -1.55
C ALA A 496 39.39 19.55 -0.54
N LYS A 497 40.21 20.61 -0.61
CA LYS A 497 40.03 21.82 0.22
C LYS A 497 38.70 22.52 -0.06
N GLN A 498 38.33 22.64 -1.32
CA GLN A 498 37.08 23.28 -1.72
C GLN A 498 35.84 22.47 -1.29
N GLN A 499 35.95 21.15 -1.32
CA GLN A 499 34.84 20.25 -1.06
C GLN A 499 34.57 20.08 0.44
N PHE A 500 35.61 19.92 1.26
CA PHE A 500 35.44 19.60 2.68
C PHE A 500 35.94 20.69 3.65
N GLY A 501 36.59 21.75 3.16
CA GLY A 501 37.08 22.83 4.01
C GLY A 501 38.30 22.42 4.83
N ASP A 502 38.37 22.79 6.11
CA ASP A 502 39.45 22.39 7.06
C ASP A 502 39.30 20.97 7.59
N HIS A 503 38.22 20.31 7.19
CA HIS A 503 37.70 19.07 7.73
C HIS A 503 37.81 18.00 6.63
N LEU A 504 38.60 16.93 6.76
CA LEU A 504 38.79 15.91 5.72
C LEU A 504 38.42 14.48 6.21
N PRO A 505 37.75 13.64 5.40
CA PRO A 505 37.52 12.24 5.76
C PRO A 505 38.83 11.44 5.88
N GLU A 506 38.86 10.44 6.77
CA GLU A 506 40.03 9.59 6.99
C GLU A 506 40.38 8.81 5.70
N GLY A 507 41.64 8.90 5.26
CA GLY A 507 42.11 8.24 4.03
C GLY A 507 41.71 8.89 2.69
N TYR A 508 41.05 10.06 2.69
CA TYR A 508 40.58 10.70 1.45
C TYR A 508 41.71 11.21 0.52
N LEU A 509 42.85 11.61 1.09
CA LEU A 509 44.06 11.99 0.37
C LEU A 509 45.17 10.99 0.67
N ASN A 510 45.96 10.61 -0.34
CA ASN A 510 47.14 9.76 -0.11
C ASN A 510 48.25 10.52 0.63
N GLU A 511 49.31 9.83 1.09
CA GLU A 511 50.38 10.48 1.87
C GLU A 511 51.00 11.69 1.16
N ARG A 512 51.19 11.61 -0.16
CA ARG A 512 51.85 12.66 -0.95
C ARG A 512 50.93 13.86 -1.18
N GLU A 513 49.64 13.64 -1.38
CA GLU A 513 48.60 14.66 -1.43
C GLU A 513 48.39 15.30 -0.06
N THR A 514 48.37 14.52 1.01
CA THR A 514 48.22 14.99 2.39
C THR A 514 49.39 15.88 2.78
N GLN A 515 50.63 15.49 2.44
CA GLN A 515 51.80 16.35 2.65
C GLN A 515 51.68 17.70 1.92
N LEU A 516 51.15 17.69 0.70
CA LEU A 516 50.93 18.91 -0.07
C LEU A 516 49.77 19.74 0.50
N TYR A 517 48.68 19.10 0.93
CA TYR A 517 47.56 19.72 1.61
C TYR A 517 48.02 20.39 2.91
N THR A 518 48.77 19.69 3.75
CA THR A 518 49.33 20.22 5.00
C THR A 518 50.27 21.38 4.74
N ARG A 519 51.09 21.32 3.68
CA ARG A 519 51.99 22.43 3.31
C ARG A 519 51.23 23.68 2.85
N LEU A 520 50.13 23.52 2.11
CA LEU A 520 49.38 24.64 1.51
C LEU A 520 48.31 25.21 2.44
N TYR A 521 47.70 24.38 3.30
CA TYR A 521 46.50 24.72 4.07
C TYR A 521 46.59 24.41 5.58
N GLY A 522 47.66 23.77 6.06
CA GLY A 522 47.79 23.29 7.45
C GLY A 522 47.24 21.88 7.66
N GLU A 523 47.48 21.29 8.83
CA GLU A 523 47.02 19.93 9.15
C GLU A 523 45.48 19.86 9.11
N PRO A 524 44.89 18.95 8.30
CA PRO A 524 43.45 18.78 8.24
C PRO A 524 42.93 18.17 9.54
N LEU A 525 41.76 18.63 9.98
CA LEU A 525 41.00 17.95 11.05
C LEU A 525 40.28 16.75 10.42
N ILE A 526 40.42 15.56 11.02
CA ILE A 526 39.78 14.33 10.53
C ILE A 526 38.53 14.05 11.38
N PHE A 527 37.36 13.84 10.76
CA PHE A 527 36.17 13.29 11.45
C PHE A 527 35.98 11.87 10.96
N GLN A 528 35.73 10.99 11.90
CA GLN A 528 35.25 9.64 11.64
C GLN A 528 33.78 9.75 11.24
N GLU A 529 33.50 9.43 9.99
CA GLU A 529 32.15 9.27 9.48
C GLU A 529 31.66 7.90 9.95
N GLU A 530 30.75 7.88 10.93
CA GLU A 530 29.93 6.70 11.22
C GLU A 530 29.01 6.48 10.02
N ALA A 531 29.50 5.71 9.05
CA ALA A 531 28.73 5.25 7.92
C ALA A 531 27.91 4.03 8.31
N GLU A 532 26.60 4.16 8.18
CA GLU A 532 25.65 3.07 8.09
C GLU A 532 26.09 2.05 7.02
N LEU A 533 26.33 0.82 7.49
CA LEU A 533 26.03 -0.49 6.88
C LEU A 533 26.57 -0.82 5.47
N GLU A 534 27.62 -1.67 5.44
CA GLU A 534 27.62 -2.89 4.61
C GLU A 534 28.30 -4.04 5.39
N VAL A 535 27.50 -5.02 5.81
CA VAL A 535 27.99 -6.31 6.30
C VAL A 535 28.23 -7.19 5.06
N ALA A 536 29.50 -7.46 4.79
CA ALA A 536 29.93 -8.60 3.98
C ALA A 536 30.92 -9.42 4.82
N GLU A 537 30.61 -10.71 4.95
CA GLU A 537 31.27 -11.74 5.74
C GLU A 537 32.74 -11.93 5.32
N ASP A 538 33.67 -12.01 6.29
CA ASP A 538 34.67 -13.09 6.34
C ASP A 538 35.48 -13.14 7.66
N GLU A 539 35.30 -14.27 8.34
CA GLU A 539 36.27 -15.09 9.08
C GLU A 539 37.47 -14.49 9.82
N GLY A 540 37.42 -14.59 11.16
CA GLY A 540 38.51 -15.22 11.93
C GLY A 540 39.63 -14.33 12.47
N ARG A 541 39.39 -13.69 13.63
CA ARG A 541 40.41 -13.49 14.68
C ARG A 541 39.73 -13.44 16.04
N GLN A 542 40.10 -14.37 16.91
CA GLN A 542 39.60 -14.48 18.27
C GLN A 542 40.21 -13.36 19.13
N ASP A 543 39.37 -12.59 19.82
CA ASP A 543 39.80 -11.60 20.82
C ASP A 543 40.33 -12.32 22.06
N ILE A 544 41.62 -12.13 22.36
CA ILE A 544 42.26 -12.58 23.61
C ILE A 544 42.23 -11.43 24.60
N LEU A 545 41.69 -11.67 25.79
CA LEU A 545 41.54 -10.67 26.84
C LEU A 545 42.75 -10.72 27.77
N TYR A 546 43.39 -9.57 28.00
CA TYR A 546 44.53 -9.46 28.91
C TYR A 546 44.11 -8.74 30.20
N GLN A 547 44.50 -9.26 31.37
CA GLN A 547 44.31 -8.62 32.67
C GLN A 547 45.66 -8.18 33.25
N GLU A 548 45.71 -7.00 33.87
CA GLU A 548 46.94 -6.46 34.48
C GLU A 548 47.26 -7.24 35.76
N ASP A 549 48.49 -7.77 35.87
CA ASP A 549 48.94 -8.65 36.96
C ASP A 549 49.31 -7.90 38.25
N GLY A 550 49.21 -6.57 38.25
CA GLY A 550 49.50 -5.72 39.40
C GLY A 550 50.99 -5.44 39.65
N GLU A 551 51.91 -5.95 38.83
CA GLU A 551 53.34 -5.57 38.83
C GLU A 551 53.78 -4.93 37.50
N GLY A 552 52.81 -4.51 36.67
CA GLY A 552 53.03 -3.78 35.42
C GLY A 552 53.22 -4.68 34.19
N GLY A 553 52.79 -5.95 34.26
CA GLY A 553 52.63 -6.88 33.14
C GLY A 553 51.17 -7.25 32.88
N TRP A 554 50.91 -7.94 31.77
CA TRP A 554 49.57 -8.34 31.32
C TRP A 554 49.52 -9.86 31.12
N GLU A 555 48.50 -10.53 31.65
CA GLU A 555 48.29 -11.97 31.54
C GLU A 555 47.01 -12.29 30.73
N GLU A 556 47.09 -13.24 29.78
CA GLU A 556 45.98 -13.64 28.89
C GLU A 556 44.99 -14.57 29.60
N ILE A 557 43.69 -14.30 29.43
CA ILE A 557 42.59 -15.13 29.95
C ILE A 557 41.78 -15.68 28.76
N GLU A 558 41.72 -17.01 28.66
CA GLU A 558 40.89 -17.73 27.68
C GLU A 558 39.42 -17.81 28.15
N LEU A 559 38.49 -17.34 27.32
CA LEU A 559 37.04 -17.48 27.53
C LEU A 559 36.53 -18.73 26.79
N ASP A 560 35.98 -19.68 27.54
CA ASP A 560 35.36 -20.89 26.98
C ASP A 560 34.15 -20.53 26.10
N ASN A 561 34.33 -20.64 24.78
CA ASN A 561 33.30 -20.53 23.77
C ASN A 561 32.64 -21.89 23.50
N ALA A 562 31.36 -22.04 23.89
CA ALA A 562 30.51 -23.11 23.40
C ALA A 562 29.10 -22.58 23.11
N ALA A 563 28.87 -22.10 21.88
CA ALA A 563 27.61 -22.22 21.14
C ALA A 563 27.75 -21.57 19.76
N SER A 564 27.70 -22.39 18.71
CA SER A 564 27.42 -21.95 17.34
C SER A 564 26.19 -22.71 16.83
N GLN A 565 25.25 -21.96 16.27
CA GLN A 565 24.17 -22.36 15.35
C GLN A 565 22.92 -23.03 15.94
N ASP A 566 21.96 -22.17 16.33
CA ASP A 566 20.54 -22.29 15.98
C ASP A 566 19.88 -20.91 16.16
N GLU A 567 19.52 -20.22 15.07
CA GLU A 567 18.76 -18.97 15.13
C GLU A 567 17.29 -19.27 15.50
N PRO A 568 16.75 -18.71 16.61
CA PRO A 568 15.34 -18.82 16.94
C PRO A 568 14.49 -17.89 16.04
N PRO A 569 13.21 -18.22 15.80
CA PRO A 569 12.34 -17.40 14.97
C PRO A 569 12.11 -16.04 15.65
N VAL A 570 12.53 -14.96 14.98
CA VAL A 570 12.31 -13.58 15.43
C VAL A 570 10.81 -13.28 15.44
N VAL A 571 10.16 -13.49 16.58
CA VAL A 571 8.87 -12.88 16.89
C VAL A 571 9.14 -11.39 17.04
N TYR A 572 8.85 -10.61 16.01
CA TYR A 572 8.86 -9.15 16.11
C TYR A 572 7.73 -8.74 17.05
N ASP A 573 8.07 -8.52 18.31
CA ASP A 573 7.17 -7.86 19.25
C ASP A 573 6.89 -6.45 18.71
N MET A 574 5.71 -6.27 18.11
CA MET A 574 5.28 -4.99 17.54
C MET A 574 5.00 -3.92 18.60
N GLU A 575 5.01 -4.30 19.89
CA GLU A 575 4.85 -3.44 21.06
C GLU A 575 6.17 -3.16 21.80
N ALA A 576 7.30 -3.75 21.38
CA ALA A 576 8.60 -3.43 21.96
C ALA A 576 8.90 -1.93 21.81
N GLU A 577 9.11 -1.25 22.93
CA GLU A 577 9.51 0.14 22.98
C GLU A 577 10.83 0.31 22.23
N LEU A 578 10.91 1.31 21.34
CA LEU A 578 12.19 1.72 20.77
C LEU A 578 13.07 2.15 21.95
N SER A 579 14.25 1.55 22.10
CA SER A 579 15.27 2.08 23.00
C SER A 579 15.65 3.46 22.49
N VAL A 580 15.18 4.49 23.19
CA VAL A 580 15.64 5.86 22.96
C VAL A 580 17.03 5.91 23.57
N ASP A 581 18.07 6.09 22.75
CA ASP A 581 19.39 6.43 23.27
C ASP A 581 19.27 7.80 23.96
N GLU A 582 19.16 7.78 25.28
CA GLU A 582 19.07 8.99 26.09
C GLU A 582 20.37 9.78 25.90
N THR A 583 20.27 10.98 25.33
CA THR A 583 21.44 11.87 25.26
C THR A 583 21.86 12.26 26.68
N VAL A 584 23.14 12.56 26.90
CA VAL A 584 23.69 13.02 28.19
C VAL A 584 22.92 14.24 28.76
N ALA A 585 22.27 15.03 27.90
CA ALA A 585 21.39 16.13 28.32
C ALA A 585 20.06 15.65 28.91
N MET A 586 19.49 14.55 28.39
CA MET A 586 18.28 13.92 28.90
C MET A 586 18.54 13.21 30.23
N GLU A 587 19.66 12.50 30.37
CA GLU A 587 20.07 11.87 31.64
C GLU A 587 20.23 12.91 32.75
N ARG A 588 20.93 14.03 32.48
CA ARG A 588 21.07 15.12 33.45
C ARG A 588 19.74 15.78 33.79
N ALA A 589 18.86 15.96 32.82
CA ALA A 589 17.54 16.51 33.07
C ALA A 589 16.69 15.56 33.93
N ARG A 590 16.92 14.24 33.81
CA ARG A 590 16.23 13.19 34.56
C ARG A 590 16.69 13.16 36.00
N GLU A 591 17.99 13.16 36.23
CA GLU A 591 18.57 13.24 37.57
C GLU A 591 18.12 14.51 38.30
N VAL A 592 18.07 15.65 37.60
CA VAL A 592 17.58 16.92 38.18
C VAL A 592 16.09 16.86 38.50
N ALA A 593 15.27 16.24 37.63
CA ALA A 593 13.84 16.06 37.88
C ALA A 593 13.59 15.13 39.08
N GLU A 594 14.29 13.99 39.16
CA GLU A 594 14.18 13.03 40.28
C GLU A 594 14.61 13.66 41.61
N GLN A 595 15.69 14.46 41.62
CA GLN A 595 16.13 15.18 42.82
C GLN A 595 15.11 16.21 43.32
N LEU A 596 14.26 16.73 42.42
CA LEU A 596 13.19 17.68 42.74
C LEU A 596 11.84 17.00 42.97
N GLY A 597 11.77 15.66 42.90
CA GLY A 597 10.53 14.89 43.02
C GLY A 597 9.56 15.09 41.85
N GLY A 598 10.07 15.48 40.67
CA GLY A 598 9.32 15.63 39.43
C GLY A 598 9.61 14.51 38.43
N GLU A 599 8.66 14.24 37.54
CA GLU A 599 8.81 13.29 36.44
C GLU A 599 9.19 14.05 35.16
N LEU A 600 10.16 13.55 34.39
CA LEU A 600 10.55 14.17 33.13
C LEU A 600 9.45 13.94 32.06
N MET A 601 8.81 15.01 31.63
CA MET A 601 8.00 14.99 30.42
C MET A 601 8.82 15.38 29.20
N LEU A 602 8.80 14.56 28.15
CA LEU A 602 9.29 14.89 26.81
C LEU A 602 8.68 16.23 26.35
N GLU A 603 9.48 17.09 25.69
CA GLU A 603 9.10 18.43 25.19
C GLU A 603 7.79 18.47 24.36
N GLN A 604 7.28 17.31 23.92
CA GLN A 604 6.02 17.18 23.18
C GLN A 604 4.76 17.37 24.05
N TYR A 605 4.87 17.40 25.38
CA TYR A 605 3.74 17.58 26.31
C TYR A 605 3.67 18.95 26.98
N GLU A 606 4.54 19.91 26.61
CA GLU A 606 4.51 21.27 27.19
C GLU A 606 3.17 21.99 26.97
N ASP A 607 2.41 21.63 25.94
CA ASP A 607 1.09 22.23 25.66
C ASP A 607 -0.07 21.63 26.49
N GLU A 608 0.10 20.47 27.15
CA GLU A 608 -0.98 19.76 27.86
C GLU A 608 -0.71 19.51 29.37
N ALA A 609 0.51 19.76 29.85
CA ALA A 609 0.90 19.61 31.27
C ALA A 609 0.35 20.67 32.25
N ALA A 610 -0.61 21.49 31.84
CA ALA A 610 -1.19 22.54 32.68
C ALA A 610 -2.53 22.09 33.30
N SER A 611 -2.52 21.02 34.09
CA SER A 611 -3.58 20.71 35.06
C SER A 611 -3.11 21.18 36.43
N GLU A 612 -3.35 22.44 36.81
CA GLU A 612 -4.31 22.73 37.91
C GLU A 612 -5.03 24.10 37.76
N SER A 613 -4.93 24.79 36.62
CA SER A 613 -5.69 26.03 36.39
C SER A 613 -6.24 26.12 34.96
N SER A 614 -7.30 25.36 34.66
CA SER A 614 -8.09 25.60 33.45
C SER A 614 -8.57 27.06 33.48
N PRO A 615 -8.22 27.92 32.51
CA PRO A 615 -8.79 29.25 32.46
C PRO A 615 -10.31 29.11 32.29
N ARG A 616 -11.12 29.59 33.26
CA ARG A 616 -12.58 29.76 33.08
C ARG A 616 -12.82 30.45 31.73
N PHE A 617 -13.24 29.68 30.73
CA PHE A 617 -13.68 30.16 29.43
C PHE A 617 -15.14 30.58 29.53
N HIS A 618 -15.55 31.51 28.68
CA HIS A 618 -16.95 31.85 28.60
C HIS A 618 -17.77 30.63 28.12
N PRO A 619 -18.99 30.38 28.64
CA PRO A 619 -19.79 29.20 28.26
C PRO A 619 -20.01 29.07 26.74
N LEU A 620 -20.27 30.18 26.06
CA LEU A 620 -20.40 30.20 24.59
C LEU A 620 -19.08 29.88 23.87
N THR A 621 -17.93 30.24 24.43
CA THR A 621 -16.62 29.85 23.90
C THR A 621 -16.44 28.35 24.00
N THR A 622 -16.80 27.76 25.15
CA THR A 622 -16.74 26.30 25.36
C THR A 622 -17.67 25.56 24.40
N LYS A 623 -18.92 26.01 24.25
CA LYS A 623 -19.88 25.44 23.28
C LYS A 623 -19.42 25.57 21.83
N GLY A 624 -18.69 26.64 21.50
CA GLY A 624 -18.17 26.92 20.16
C GLY A 624 -16.88 26.18 19.79
N LYS A 625 -16.29 25.38 20.67
CA LYS A 625 -15.02 24.67 20.43
C LYS A 625 -15.14 23.57 19.38
N PHE A 626 -14.34 23.68 18.32
CA PHE A 626 -14.26 22.66 17.26
C PHE A 626 -13.52 21.42 17.73
N SER A 627 -12.36 21.58 18.38
CA SER A 627 -11.49 20.48 18.78
C SER A 627 -12.19 19.45 19.67
N THR A 628 -11.72 18.20 19.61
CA THR A 628 -12.00 17.18 20.62
C THR A 628 -11.44 17.61 21.97
N ASP A 629 -11.87 16.92 23.03
CA ASP A 629 -11.31 17.08 24.38
C ASP A 629 -10.87 15.69 24.88
N PRO A 630 -9.56 15.38 24.92
CA PRO A 630 -8.42 16.26 24.62
C PRO A 630 -8.30 16.66 23.13
N SER A 631 -7.53 17.73 22.87
CA SER A 631 -7.39 18.30 21.51
C SER A 631 -6.62 17.39 20.56
N THR A 632 -5.68 16.60 21.10
CA THR A 632 -4.95 15.55 20.41
C THR A 632 -5.70 14.23 20.57
N VAL A 633 -5.98 13.55 19.45
CA VAL A 633 -6.67 12.26 19.48
C VAL A 633 -5.66 11.13 19.76
N PHE A 634 -5.96 10.36 20.81
CA PHE A 634 -5.29 9.11 21.10
C PHE A 634 -6.12 7.97 20.53
N MET A 635 -5.46 7.09 19.77
CA MET A 635 -6.12 5.96 19.15
C MET A 635 -6.43 4.91 20.22
N PRO A 636 -7.64 4.33 20.24
CA PRO A 636 -8.00 3.37 21.26
C PRO A 636 -7.20 2.07 21.09
N LYS A 637 -6.51 1.67 22.17
CA LYS A 637 -5.65 0.48 22.16
C LYS A 637 -6.45 -0.81 21.97
N ASP A 638 -7.55 -0.95 22.69
CA ASP A 638 -8.30 -2.20 22.74
C ASP A 638 -9.12 -2.47 21.47
N THR A 639 -9.70 -1.42 20.86
CA THR A 639 -10.62 -1.57 19.73
C THR A 639 -9.94 -1.41 18.37
N MET A 640 -8.77 -0.77 18.32
CA MET A 640 -8.12 -0.42 17.05
C MET A 640 -6.64 -0.75 17.01
N THR A 641 -5.78 -0.09 17.78
CA THR A 641 -4.32 -0.24 17.55
C THR A 641 -3.81 -1.62 17.96
N GLY A 642 -4.32 -2.21 19.03
CA GLY A 642 -3.98 -3.57 19.47
C GLY A 642 -4.36 -4.62 18.42
N PRO A 643 -5.64 -4.70 18.00
CA PRO A 643 -6.04 -5.62 16.92
C PRO A 643 -5.27 -5.42 15.62
N VAL A 644 -5.00 -4.17 15.21
CA VAL A 644 -4.18 -3.88 14.02
C VAL A 644 -2.75 -4.37 14.20
N SER A 645 -2.12 -4.13 15.36
CA SER A 645 -0.79 -4.65 15.65
C SER A 645 -0.74 -6.18 15.57
N VAL A 646 -1.74 -6.88 16.11
CA VAL A 646 -1.84 -8.35 16.02
C VAL A 646 -2.00 -8.83 14.57
N ILE A 647 -2.79 -8.13 13.75
CA ILE A 647 -2.95 -8.47 12.32
C ILE A 647 -1.64 -8.27 11.56
N LEU A 648 -0.89 -7.23 11.91
CA LEU A 648 0.35 -6.87 11.23
C LEU A 648 1.55 -7.72 11.70
N SER A 649 1.53 -8.30 12.90
CA SER A 649 2.65 -9.09 13.44
C SER A 649 2.94 -10.36 12.65
N ASP A 650 1.94 -10.86 11.92
CA ASP A 650 2.09 -12.03 11.02
C ASP A 650 2.91 -11.70 9.75
N PHE A 651 3.28 -10.44 9.54
CA PHE A 651 3.91 -9.96 8.31
C PHE A 651 5.21 -9.19 8.56
N SER A 652 6.14 -9.28 7.62
CA SER A 652 7.41 -8.54 7.70
C SER A 652 7.17 -7.02 7.64
N ASN A 653 7.71 -6.31 8.62
CA ASN A 653 7.68 -4.85 8.71
C ASN A 653 8.32 -4.18 7.48
N LYS A 654 9.38 -4.77 6.93
CA LYS A 654 10.08 -4.26 5.74
C LYS A 654 9.15 -4.26 4.53
N HIS A 655 8.42 -5.36 4.30
CA HIS A 655 7.48 -5.46 3.18
C HIS A 655 6.28 -4.52 3.32
N ILE A 656 5.77 -4.34 4.55
CA ILE A 656 4.69 -3.37 4.82
C ILE A 656 5.18 -1.95 4.49
N MET A 657 6.38 -1.59 4.96
CA MET A 657 6.98 -0.28 4.73
C MET A 657 7.24 -0.02 3.24
N GLU A 658 7.91 -0.94 2.54
CA GLU A 658 8.20 -0.82 1.10
C GLU A 658 6.92 -0.69 0.28
N LEU A 659 5.89 -1.49 0.57
CA LEU A 659 4.61 -1.40 -0.12
C LEU A 659 3.89 -0.09 0.21
N ALA A 660 3.93 0.38 1.46
CA ALA A 660 3.37 1.66 1.85
C ALA A 660 4.02 2.82 1.09
N HIS A 661 5.36 2.86 1.02
CA HIS A 661 6.11 3.87 0.28
C HIS A 661 5.81 3.81 -1.22
N LYS A 662 5.68 2.59 -1.78
CA LYS A 662 5.33 2.40 -3.19
C LYS A 662 3.91 2.88 -3.51
N LYS A 663 2.93 2.65 -2.63
CA LYS A 663 1.52 2.99 -2.87
C LYS A 663 1.19 4.43 -2.53
N PHE A 664 1.70 4.94 -1.41
CA PHE A 664 1.34 6.27 -0.90
C PHE A 664 2.43 7.33 -1.09
N GLY A 665 3.60 6.97 -1.61
CA GLY A 665 4.65 7.89 -2.06
C GLY A 665 5.78 8.12 -1.06
N GLY A 666 6.84 7.32 -1.12
CA GLY A 666 8.05 7.54 -0.29
C GLY A 666 7.77 7.59 1.22
N ARG A 667 8.75 8.10 1.97
CA ARG A 667 8.80 8.04 3.44
C ARG A 667 7.62 8.72 4.16
N TYR A 668 7.15 9.88 3.65
CA TYR A 668 6.12 10.70 4.30
C TYR A 668 4.69 10.44 3.79
N LEU A 669 4.50 9.44 2.94
CA LEU A 669 3.18 8.98 2.48
C LEU A 669 2.21 10.10 2.03
N PRO A 670 2.61 11.08 1.19
CA PRO A 670 1.83 12.26 0.86
C PRO A 670 0.54 11.94 0.06
N HIS A 671 0.37 10.73 -0.46
CA HIS A 671 -0.87 10.27 -1.11
C HIS A 671 -1.80 9.49 -0.17
N SER A 672 -1.45 9.33 1.11
CA SER A 672 -2.35 8.80 2.14
C SER A 672 -3.32 9.87 2.67
N THR A 673 -3.84 9.74 3.89
CA THR A 673 -4.55 10.82 4.62
C THR A 673 -3.64 12.02 4.92
N THR A 674 -2.32 11.83 4.94
CA THR A 674 -1.33 12.88 5.21
C THR A 674 -1.33 13.95 4.12
N THR A 675 -1.43 15.23 4.50
CA THR A 675 -1.33 16.35 3.55
C THR A 675 0.06 16.97 3.60
N ALA A 676 0.82 16.81 2.51
CA ALA A 676 2.17 17.37 2.40
C ALA A 676 2.16 18.91 2.52
N PRO A 677 3.21 19.52 3.10
CA PRO A 677 3.34 20.97 3.14
C PRO A 677 3.32 21.58 1.73
N PRO A 678 2.73 22.78 1.53
CA PRO A 678 2.64 23.42 0.21
C PRO A 678 3.97 23.63 -0.51
N ARG A 679 5.10 23.61 0.22
CA ARG A 679 6.45 23.76 -0.34
C ARG A 679 6.89 22.58 -1.21
N VAL A 680 6.39 21.38 -0.91
CA VAL A 680 6.79 20.13 -1.59
C VAL A 680 6.14 19.99 -2.98
N GLN A 681 5.12 20.79 -3.29
CA GLN A 681 4.42 20.81 -4.59
C GLN A 681 3.99 19.41 -5.09
N VAL A 682 3.55 18.54 -4.17
CA VAL A 682 3.07 17.21 -4.51
C VAL A 682 1.76 17.29 -5.31
N PRO A 683 1.59 16.48 -6.36
CA PRO A 683 0.32 16.36 -7.06
C PRO A 683 -0.85 16.00 -6.12
N GLN A 684 -1.98 16.68 -6.29
CA GLN A 684 -3.21 16.42 -5.53
C GLN A 684 -4.00 15.29 -6.19
N HIS A 685 -3.64 14.05 -5.86
CA HIS A 685 -4.31 12.83 -6.32
C HIS A 685 -5.28 12.29 -5.26
N PRO A 686 -6.30 11.50 -5.65
CA PRO A 686 -7.10 10.72 -4.72
C PRO A 686 -6.23 9.70 -3.96
N ILE A 687 -6.76 9.19 -2.85
CA ILE A 687 -6.09 8.14 -2.06
C ILE A 687 -6.02 6.86 -2.93
N PRO A 688 -4.81 6.30 -3.18
CA PRO A 688 -4.65 5.19 -4.13
C PRO A 688 -5.23 3.84 -3.73
N LEU A 689 -5.80 3.67 -2.54
CA LEU A 689 -6.46 2.44 -2.10
C LEU A 689 -7.82 2.82 -1.53
N GLU A 690 -8.90 2.29 -2.12
CA GLU A 690 -10.27 2.51 -1.65
C GLU A 690 -10.87 1.23 -1.05
N ALA A 691 -11.73 1.37 -0.04
CA ALA A 691 -12.37 0.23 0.62
C ALA A 691 -13.33 -0.54 -0.31
N SER A 692 -13.94 0.14 -1.29
CA SER A 692 -14.91 -0.43 -2.23
C SER A 692 -14.28 -1.33 -3.30
N TRP A 693 -12.95 -1.32 -3.44
CA TRP A 693 -12.24 -2.09 -4.44
C TRP A 693 -12.34 -3.59 -4.16
N ARG A 694 -12.66 -4.36 -5.20
CA ARG A 694 -12.84 -5.83 -5.07
C ARG A 694 -11.53 -6.60 -4.98
N ASN A 695 -10.49 -6.09 -5.64
CA ASN A 695 -9.23 -6.78 -5.80
C ASN A 695 -8.16 -6.03 -5.00
N MET A 696 -7.94 -6.48 -3.77
CA MET A 696 -6.88 -6.00 -2.90
C MET A 696 -6.10 -7.21 -2.41
N SER A 697 -4.78 -7.17 -2.52
CA SER A 697 -3.92 -8.22 -1.96
C SER A 697 -3.90 -8.18 -0.43
N GLU A 698 -3.49 -9.28 0.20
CA GLU A 698 -3.30 -9.39 1.65
C GLU A 698 -2.41 -8.25 2.20
N MET A 699 -1.31 -7.96 1.51
CA MET A 699 -0.39 -6.89 1.90
C MET A 699 -0.98 -5.49 1.69
N GLU A 700 -1.72 -5.26 0.61
CA GLU A 700 -2.40 -3.96 0.41
C GLU A 700 -3.48 -3.73 1.48
N ALA A 701 -4.18 -4.79 1.92
CA ALA A 701 -5.13 -4.70 3.02
C ALA A 701 -4.44 -4.39 4.36
N ASN A 702 -3.29 -4.99 4.65
CA ASN A 702 -2.46 -4.65 5.80
C ASN A 702 -2.03 -3.17 5.77
N VAL A 703 -1.52 -2.71 4.62
CA VAL A 703 -1.08 -1.30 4.48
C VAL A 703 -2.28 -0.35 4.59
N TYR A 704 -3.46 -0.71 4.08
CA TYR A 704 -4.69 0.07 4.25
C TYR A 704 -4.98 0.32 5.74
N LEU A 705 -4.92 -0.73 6.59
CA LEU A 705 -5.12 -0.62 8.03
C LEU A 705 -3.98 0.13 8.74
N ALA A 706 -2.73 -0.11 8.34
CA ALA A 706 -1.59 0.52 8.99
C ALA A 706 -1.53 2.03 8.72
N VAL A 707 -1.89 2.46 7.49
CA VAL A 707 -1.67 3.83 7.03
C VAL A 707 -2.94 4.69 7.06
N LEU A 708 -4.08 4.18 6.57
CA LEU A 708 -5.28 5.02 6.36
C LEU A 708 -6.22 5.06 7.57
N TYR A 709 -6.36 3.93 8.26
CA TYR A 709 -7.24 3.79 9.41
C TYR A 709 -7.00 4.86 10.49
N PRO A 710 -5.76 5.15 10.95
CA PRO A 710 -5.52 6.17 11.96
C PRO A 710 -6.02 7.56 11.56
N GLY A 711 -5.70 8.01 10.34
CA GLY A 711 -6.12 9.31 9.85
C GLY A 711 -7.63 9.41 9.56
N MET A 712 -8.23 8.33 9.04
CA MET A 712 -9.67 8.25 8.81
C MET A 712 -10.46 8.26 10.12
N TYR A 713 -10.02 7.51 11.13
CA TYR A 713 -10.63 7.51 12.46
C TYR A 713 -10.52 8.89 13.13
N ALA A 714 -9.34 9.51 13.13
CA ALA A 714 -9.14 10.81 13.78
C ALA A 714 -10.01 11.90 13.14
N SER A 715 -10.07 11.95 11.81
CA SER A 715 -10.92 12.90 11.09
C SER A 715 -12.42 12.60 11.27
N ALA A 716 -12.83 11.32 11.30
CA ALA A 716 -14.20 10.90 11.59
C ALA A 716 -14.63 11.32 13.00
N LEU A 717 -13.81 11.05 14.01
CA LEU A 717 -14.09 11.38 15.41
C LEU A 717 -14.27 12.90 15.58
N SER A 718 -13.40 13.70 14.97
CA SER A 718 -13.47 15.17 14.98
C SER A 718 -14.80 15.69 14.41
N VAL A 719 -15.20 15.19 13.23
CA VAL A 719 -16.45 15.60 12.57
C VAL A 719 -17.69 15.12 13.32
N LEU A 720 -17.72 13.86 13.75
CA LEU A 720 -18.84 13.30 14.49
C LEU A 720 -19.01 13.98 15.86
N ALA A 721 -17.90 14.32 16.53
CA ALA A 721 -17.95 15.10 17.77
C ALA A 721 -18.53 16.51 17.53
N GLU A 722 -18.19 17.18 16.42
CA GLU A 722 -18.81 18.45 16.06
C GLU A 722 -20.32 18.29 15.78
N VAL A 723 -20.71 17.26 15.04
CA VAL A 723 -22.14 16.96 14.74
C VAL A 723 -22.91 16.73 16.05
N ARG A 724 -22.37 15.91 16.97
CA ARG A 724 -22.97 15.67 18.29
C ARG A 724 -23.09 16.96 19.12
N LYS A 725 -22.07 17.84 19.10
CA LYS A 725 -22.13 19.14 19.79
C LYS A 725 -23.22 20.06 19.21
N ARG A 726 -23.40 20.08 17.89
CA ARG A 726 -24.35 20.97 17.22
C ARG A 726 -25.80 20.50 17.30
N LEU A 727 -26.04 19.20 17.23
CA LEU A 727 -27.38 18.61 17.35
C LEU A 727 -27.80 18.39 18.81
N GLY A 728 -26.85 18.34 19.74
CA GLY A 728 -27.11 18.20 21.16
C GLY A 728 -27.26 16.76 21.63
N THR A 729 -27.35 16.59 22.95
CA THR A 729 -27.45 15.27 23.62
C THR A 729 -28.79 14.58 23.37
N SER A 730 -29.87 15.34 23.23
CA SER A 730 -31.21 14.79 22.93
C SER A 730 -31.25 14.02 21.61
N TRP A 731 -30.53 14.49 20.59
CA TRP A 731 -30.45 13.84 19.29
C TRP A 731 -29.82 12.45 19.39
N ILE A 732 -28.62 12.35 19.98
CA ILE A 732 -27.90 11.08 20.08
C ILE A 732 -28.62 10.09 21.00
N ARG A 733 -29.21 10.56 22.11
CA ARG A 733 -30.03 9.73 23.00
C ARG A 733 -31.32 9.26 22.33
N GLY A 734 -31.92 10.09 21.49
CA GLY A 734 -33.06 9.71 20.64
C GLY A 734 -32.70 8.61 19.64
N LEU A 735 -31.47 8.60 19.12
CA LEU A 735 -30.98 7.50 18.27
C LEU A 735 -30.71 6.22 19.06
N MET A 736 -30.15 6.33 20.27
CA MET A 736 -29.83 5.18 21.15
C MET A 736 -31.07 4.49 21.70
N SER A 737 -32.17 5.22 21.90
CA SER A 737 -33.44 4.70 22.44
C SER A 737 -34.32 3.96 21.42
N LYS A 738 -33.91 3.91 20.15
CA LYS A 738 -34.61 3.12 19.12
C LYS A 738 -34.51 1.63 19.41
N GLU A 739 -35.57 0.84 19.15
CA GLU A 739 -35.60 -0.61 19.41
C GLU A 739 -34.45 -1.39 18.75
N ASP A 740 -34.06 -1.02 17.53
CA ASP A 740 -32.94 -1.62 16.77
C ASP A 740 -31.61 -0.86 16.94
N GLY A 741 -31.57 0.19 17.76
CA GLY A 741 -30.47 1.15 17.88
C GLY A 741 -30.22 1.99 16.61
N PRO A 742 -29.15 2.81 16.59
CA PRO A 742 -28.81 3.62 15.43
C PRO A 742 -28.35 2.77 14.24
N HIS A 743 -28.83 3.10 13.04
CA HIS A 743 -28.35 2.50 11.80
C HIS A 743 -27.29 3.39 11.12
N ILE A 744 -26.03 2.96 11.13
CA ILE A 744 -24.92 3.68 10.51
C ILE A 744 -24.39 2.97 9.26
N LEU A 745 -24.06 3.74 8.22
CA LEU A 745 -23.34 3.30 7.03
C LEU A 745 -21.99 4.00 6.93
N ASP A 746 -20.91 3.21 6.94
CA ASP A 746 -19.59 3.65 6.50
C ASP A 746 -19.39 3.27 5.02
N ALA A 747 -19.43 4.28 4.16
CA ALA A 747 -19.46 4.11 2.72
C ALA A 747 -18.07 3.90 2.10
N SER A 748 -16.97 4.26 2.79
CA SER A 748 -15.64 4.30 2.17
C SER A 748 -14.44 4.29 3.13
N ALA A 749 -14.62 4.39 4.45
CA ALA A 749 -13.53 4.35 5.44
C ALA A 749 -13.12 2.91 5.83
N GLY A 750 -13.78 1.91 5.25
CA GLY A 750 -13.47 0.49 5.50
C GLY A 750 -13.67 0.05 6.95
N GLY A 751 -14.42 0.80 7.77
CA GLY A 751 -14.70 0.49 9.17
C GLY A 751 -14.21 1.53 10.17
N ALA A 752 -13.22 2.34 9.81
CA ALA A 752 -12.64 3.34 10.71
C ALA A 752 -13.68 4.38 11.19
N GLY A 753 -14.66 4.71 10.35
CA GLY A 753 -15.74 5.62 10.73
C GLY A 753 -16.73 5.00 11.73
N VAL A 754 -16.97 3.69 11.63
CA VAL A 754 -17.81 2.96 12.60
C VAL A 754 -17.14 2.89 13.97
N LEU A 755 -15.82 2.69 14.02
CA LEU A 755 -15.06 2.71 15.29
C LEU A 755 -15.21 4.07 15.98
N ALA A 756 -15.00 5.18 15.25
CA ALA A 756 -15.16 6.52 15.80
C ALA A 756 -16.61 6.80 16.26
N TRP A 757 -17.61 6.29 15.54
CA TRP A 757 -19.02 6.41 15.93
C TRP A 757 -19.33 5.65 17.22
N ARG A 758 -18.78 4.44 17.40
CA ARG A 758 -18.97 3.63 18.61
C ARG A 758 -18.38 4.30 19.83
N ASP A 759 -17.23 4.94 19.70
CA ASP A 759 -16.60 5.64 20.81
C ASP A 759 -17.40 6.88 21.23
N ILE A 760 -18.09 7.55 20.29
CA ILE A 760 -19.03 8.63 20.63
C ILE A 760 -20.29 8.10 21.34
N LEU A 761 -20.84 6.97 20.89
CA LEU A 761 -21.98 6.33 21.56
C LEU A 761 -21.60 5.87 22.98
N ARG A 762 -20.42 5.25 23.12
CA ARG A 762 -19.87 4.82 24.40
C ARG A 762 -19.69 6.00 25.35
N ALA A 763 -19.09 7.09 24.88
CA ALA A 763 -18.89 8.30 25.70
C ALA A 763 -20.23 8.93 26.13
N GLU A 764 -21.25 8.94 25.27
CA GLU A 764 -22.59 9.41 25.65
C GLU A 764 -23.26 8.46 26.66
N TRP A 765 -23.12 7.15 26.48
CA TRP A 765 -23.65 6.14 27.40
C TRP A 765 -23.02 6.25 28.79
N GLU A 766 -21.69 6.36 28.85
CA GLU A 766 -20.95 6.55 30.11
C GLU A 766 -21.35 7.86 30.80
N ALA A 767 -21.60 8.93 30.04
CA ALA A 767 -22.11 10.18 30.59
C ALA A 767 -23.55 10.08 31.15
N MET A 768 -24.35 9.10 30.68
CA MET A 768 -25.67 8.79 31.25
C MET A 768 -25.57 7.85 32.47
N ALA A 769 -24.51 7.05 32.57
CA ALA A 769 -24.35 5.98 33.55
C ALA A 769 -24.00 6.44 34.99
N GLN A 770 -24.05 7.74 35.32
CA GLN A 770 -24.04 8.17 36.73
C GLN A 770 -25.20 7.59 37.56
N ASP A 771 -26.23 7.02 36.88
CA ASP A 771 -27.36 6.31 37.48
C ASP A 771 -27.44 4.78 37.14
N ASN A 772 -26.47 4.17 36.43
CA ASN A 772 -26.54 2.75 36.02
C ASN A 772 -25.18 2.00 36.11
N ASP A 773 -25.23 0.72 36.45
CA ASP A 773 -24.06 -0.16 36.62
C ASP A 773 -23.48 -0.59 35.23
N PRO A 774 -22.24 -0.20 34.87
CA PRO A 774 -21.68 -0.43 33.53
C PRO A 774 -21.43 -1.90 33.18
N GLU A 775 -21.41 -2.80 34.17
CA GLU A 775 -21.29 -4.25 33.96
C GLU A 775 -22.64 -4.92 33.62
N ALA A 776 -23.78 -4.27 33.91
CA ALA A 776 -25.11 -4.86 33.72
C ALA A 776 -25.71 -4.60 32.33
N ASP A 777 -25.49 -3.41 31.74
CA ASP A 777 -26.09 -3.00 30.47
C ASP A 777 -25.04 -2.47 29.45
N PRO A 778 -24.67 -3.25 28.41
CA PRO A 778 -23.72 -2.81 27.40
C PRO A 778 -24.29 -1.66 26.53
N SER A 779 -23.42 -0.72 26.14
CA SER A 779 -23.79 0.44 25.31
C SER A 779 -24.51 0.01 24.01
N PRO A 780 -25.67 0.60 23.69
CA PRO A 780 -26.42 0.25 22.47
C PRO A 780 -25.69 0.76 21.22
N VAL A 781 -24.95 -0.12 20.55
CA VAL A 781 -24.16 0.21 19.34
C VAL A 781 -25.00 0.21 18.05
N GLY A 782 -26.22 -0.35 18.08
CA GLY A 782 -27.11 -0.46 16.92
C GLY A 782 -26.56 -1.37 15.81
N ARG A 783 -27.07 -1.21 14.58
CA ARG A 783 -26.58 -1.95 13.39
C ARG A 783 -25.62 -1.08 12.59
N SER A 784 -24.42 -1.58 12.35
CA SER A 784 -23.44 -0.91 11.49
C SER A 784 -23.29 -1.62 10.16
N THR A 785 -23.25 -0.85 9.07
CA THR A 785 -23.00 -1.35 7.72
C THR A 785 -21.72 -0.74 7.19
N VAL A 786 -20.83 -1.55 6.64
CA VAL A 786 -19.53 -1.08 6.10
C VAL A 786 -19.39 -1.56 4.66
N VAL A 787 -18.99 -0.66 3.77
CA VAL A 787 -18.71 -1.00 2.38
C VAL A 787 -17.26 -1.45 2.26
N ILE A 788 -17.06 -2.75 1.99
CA ILE A 788 -15.75 -3.35 1.73
C ILE A 788 -15.87 -4.30 0.56
N GLY A 789 -15.19 -3.99 -0.54
CA GLY A 789 -15.22 -4.77 -1.77
C GLY A 789 -14.34 -6.01 -1.72
N SER A 790 -13.17 -5.92 -1.08
CA SER A 790 -12.17 -6.98 -1.08
C SER A 790 -12.34 -7.94 0.10
N GLU A 791 -12.10 -9.22 -0.16
CA GLU A 791 -12.15 -10.24 0.89
C GLU A 791 -11.06 -10.03 1.95
N ALA A 792 -9.84 -9.71 1.50
CA ALA A 792 -8.68 -9.53 2.37
C ALA A 792 -8.88 -8.42 3.40
N LEU A 793 -9.43 -7.26 2.98
CA LEU A 793 -9.72 -6.16 3.91
C LEU A 793 -10.92 -6.50 4.81
N ARG A 794 -11.94 -7.18 4.27
CA ARG A 794 -13.13 -7.55 5.03
C ARG A 794 -12.81 -8.51 6.17
N GLN A 795 -11.98 -9.52 5.93
CA GLN A 795 -11.56 -10.48 6.95
C GLN A 795 -10.86 -9.77 8.12
N ARG A 796 -9.96 -8.84 7.82
CA ARG A 796 -9.26 -8.06 8.86
C ARG A 796 -10.17 -7.08 9.59
N ALA A 797 -11.00 -6.35 8.87
CA ALA A 797 -11.97 -5.42 9.46
C ALA A 797 -12.96 -6.15 10.39
N SER A 798 -13.35 -7.39 10.03
CA SER A 798 -14.24 -8.21 10.86
C SER A 798 -13.66 -8.61 12.23
N VAL A 799 -12.33 -8.54 12.41
CA VAL A 799 -11.68 -8.76 13.71
C VAL A 799 -11.98 -7.62 14.69
N MET A 800 -12.13 -6.39 14.19
CA MET A 800 -12.36 -5.18 15.00
C MET A 800 -13.84 -4.79 15.10
N LEU A 801 -14.66 -5.26 14.16
CA LEU A 801 -16.03 -4.79 13.96
C LEU A 801 -17.06 -5.88 14.29
N GLU A 802 -17.52 -5.88 15.53
CA GLU A 802 -18.64 -6.74 15.97
C GLU A 802 -19.99 -6.25 15.43
N ASN A 803 -20.97 -7.14 15.21
CA ASN A 803 -22.33 -6.77 14.78
C ASN A 803 -22.41 -5.88 13.53
N THR A 804 -21.47 -6.04 12.58
CA THR A 804 -21.43 -5.24 11.35
C THR A 804 -21.77 -6.05 10.11
N THR A 805 -22.59 -5.48 9.23
CA THR A 805 -22.88 -6.06 7.91
C THR A 805 -21.95 -5.47 6.85
N PHE A 806 -21.20 -6.32 6.15
CA PHE A 806 -20.30 -5.89 5.08
C PHE A 806 -20.99 -5.93 3.71
N LEU A 807 -20.95 -4.82 2.97
CA LEU A 807 -21.46 -4.71 1.61
C LEU A 807 -20.30 -4.63 0.60
N PRO A 808 -20.29 -5.44 -0.47
CA PRO A 808 -19.23 -5.40 -1.48
C PRO A 808 -19.25 -4.14 -2.34
N ARG A 809 -20.40 -3.45 -2.40
CA ARG A 809 -20.60 -2.18 -3.11
C ARG A 809 -21.82 -1.47 -2.55
N LEU A 810 -21.86 -0.15 -2.72
CA LEU A 810 -23.06 0.64 -2.42
C LEU A 810 -24.24 0.17 -3.29
N PRO A 811 -25.45 0.03 -2.71
CA PRO A 811 -26.68 -0.10 -3.48
C PRO A 811 -26.85 1.15 -4.35
N ASP A 812 -27.26 0.96 -5.60
CA ASP A 812 -27.58 2.06 -6.51
C ASP A 812 -29.09 2.25 -6.49
N TYR A 813 -29.56 3.33 -5.87
CA TYR A 813 -30.97 3.68 -5.78
C TYR A 813 -31.39 4.75 -6.79
N VAL A 814 -30.44 5.35 -7.52
CA VAL A 814 -30.75 6.33 -8.56
C VAL A 814 -31.44 5.62 -9.74
N HIS A 815 -30.96 4.44 -10.10
CA HIS A 815 -31.51 3.65 -11.20
C HIS A 815 -32.58 2.64 -10.78
N VAL A 816 -33.00 2.64 -9.50
CA VAL A 816 -34.04 1.73 -9.01
C VAL A 816 -35.41 2.37 -9.18
N ARG A 817 -36.28 1.68 -9.93
CA ARG A 817 -37.65 2.10 -10.21
C ARG A 817 -38.43 2.44 -8.92
N GLU A 818 -39.01 3.63 -8.91
CA GLU A 818 -39.86 4.11 -7.81
C GLU A 818 -41.31 3.70 -7.96
N LYS A 819 -41.75 3.48 -9.20
CA LYS A 819 -43.11 3.09 -9.56
C LYS A 819 -43.08 1.81 -10.40
N PRO A 820 -44.16 0.99 -10.37
CA PRO A 820 -44.34 -0.08 -11.34
C PRO A 820 -44.22 0.48 -12.76
N THR A 821 -43.44 -0.20 -13.61
CA THR A 821 -43.24 0.20 -15.01
C THR A 821 -44.11 -0.68 -15.90
N LEU A 822 -44.38 -0.25 -17.13
CA LEU A 822 -45.17 -1.03 -18.11
C LEU A 822 -44.60 -2.45 -18.35
N GLU A 823 -43.30 -2.65 -18.10
CA GLU A 823 -42.59 -3.92 -18.26
C GLU A 823 -42.57 -4.79 -16.98
N ASP A 824 -42.86 -4.21 -15.80
CA ASP A 824 -42.83 -4.92 -14.52
C ASP A 824 -43.83 -4.32 -13.51
N ASP A 825 -44.95 -5.02 -13.31
CA ASP A 825 -46.01 -4.61 -12.39
C ASP A 825 -45.69 -4.87 -10.91
N ARG A 826 -44.57 -5.54 -10.58
CA ARG A 826 -44.23 -5.85 -9.19
C ARG A 826 -43.98 -4.58 -8.39
N ALA A 827 -44.42 -4.56 -7.13
CA ALA A 827 -44.15 -3.46 -6.21
C ALA A 827 -42.63 -3.20 -6.08
N PRO A 828 -42.19 -1.93 -5.99
CA PRO A 828 -40.79 -1.59 -5.84
C PRO A 828 -40.20 -2.21 -4.55
N GLN A 829 -38.95 -2.64 -4.62
CA GLN A 829 -38.28 -3.21 -3.45
C GLN A 829 -38.13 -2.14 -2.36
N ARG A 830 -38.30 -2.55 -1.09
CA ARG A 830 -38.12 -1.65 0.05
C ARG A 830 -36.65 -1.21 0.11
N ARG A 831 -36.43 0.11 0.00
CA ARG A 831 -35.11 0.74 0.12
C ARG A 831 -34.65 0.68 1.58
N LYS A 832 -33.42 0.22 1.84
CA LYS A 832 -32.81 0.31 3.17
C LYS A 832 -32.39 1.75 3.40
N GLN A 833 -32.71 2.29 4.57
CA GLN A 833 -32.39 3.65 4.96
C GLN A 833 -31.45 3.64 6.17
N TYR A 834 -30.56 4.62 6.22
CA TYR A 834 -29.59 4.78 7.30
C TYR A 834 -29.81 6.11 8.02
N ASP A 835 -29.64 6.08 9.35
CA ASP A 835 -29.75 7.28 10.18
C ASP A 835 -28.50 8.16 10.06
N VAL A 836 -27.32 7.55 9.91
CA VAL A 836 -26.05 8.24 9.71
C VAL A 836 -25.30 7.59 8.56
N ILE A 837 -24.86 8.39 7.59
CA ILE A 837 -23.99 7.97 6.50
C ILE A 837 -22.68 8.75 6.59
N PHE A 838 -21.58 8.03 6.71
CA PHE A 838 -20.23 8.59 6.69
C PHE A 838 -19.50 8.15 5.43
N ALA A 839 -19.10 9.12 4.59
CA ALA A 839 -18.44 8.88 3.31
C ALA A 839 -17.17 9.73 3.17
N PRO A 840 -16.04 9.30 3.78
CA PRO A 840 -14.75 9.95 3.61
C PRO A 840 -14.06 9.51 2.32
N HIS A 841 -13.40 10.43 1.63
CA HIS A 841 -12.54 10.18 0.48
C HIS A 841 -13.22 9.44 -0.70
N SER A 842 -14.55 9.58 -0.86
CA SER A 842 -15.31 8.89 -1.91
C SER A 842 -15.53 9.72 -3.19
N LEU A 843 -15.25 11.02 -3.18
CA LEU A 843 -15.61 11.92 -4.29
C LEU A 843 -14.43 12.20 -5.20
N LEU A 844 -13.24 12.43 -4.65
CA LEU A 844 -12.08 12.88 -5.41
C LEU A 844 -11.57 11.84 -6.42
N GLY A 845 -11.85 10.55 -6.18
CA GLY A 845 -11.53 9.46 -7.12
C GLY A 845 -12.39 9.44 -8.39
N ILE A 846 -13.52 10.14 -8.39
CA ILE A 846 -14.44 10.21 -9.52
C ILE A 846 -14.07 11.42 -10.39
N GLU A 847 -13.61 11.18 -11.61
CA GLU A 847 -13.09 12.24 -12.49
C GLU A 847 -14.19 13.20 -12.94
N GLU A 848 -15.32 12.67 -13.40
CA GLU A 848 -16.41 13.46 -13.98
C GLU A 848 -17.35 14.05 -12.92
N GLU A 849 -17.67 15.34 -13.07
CA GLU A 849 -18.53 16.08 -12.15
C GLU A 849 -19.95 15.50 -12.06
N TYR A 850 -20.52 15.03 -13.18
CA TYR A 850 -21.87 14.47 -13.18
C TYR A 850 -21.94 13.15 -12.41
N LEU A 851 -20.92 12.29 -12.51
CA LEU A 851 -20.83 11.05 -11.74
C LEU A 851 -20.65 11.34 -10.25
N ARG A 852 -19.90 12.39 -9.89
CA ARG A 852 -19.82 12.85 -8.48
C ARG A 852 -21.18 13.28 -7.95
N LYS A 853 -21.93 14.07 -8.73
CA LYS A 853 -23.29 14.51 -8.36
C LYS A 853 -24.25 13.32 -8.24
N GLU A 854 -24.13 12.34 -9.13
CA GLU A 854 -24.90 11.09 -9.08
C GLU A 854 -24.55 10.26 -7.84
N HIS A 855 -23.27 10.17 -7.48
CA HIS A 855 -22.84 9.49 -6.26
C HIS A 855 -23.40 10.15 -5.00
N VAL A 856 -23.35 11.48 -4.91
CA VAL A 856 -23.96 12.26 -3.81
C VAL A 856 -25.49 12.06 -3.79
N GLN A 857 -26.14 12.04 -4.95
CA GLN A 857 -27.57 11.74 -5.07
C GLN A 857 -27.91 10.35 -4.51
N ASN A 858 -27.09 9.34 -4.83
CA ASN A 858 -27.31 7.99 -4.34
C ASN A 858 -27.18 7.91 -2.82
N LEU A 859 -26.16 8.58 -2.24
CA LEU A 859 -26.00 8.68 -0.79
C LEU A 859 -27.18 9.40 -0.12
N TRP A 860 -27.70 10.47 -0.74
CA TRP A 860 -28.90 11.16 -0.27
C TRP A 860 -30.14 10.25 -0.27
N ASN A 861 -30.30 9.42 -1.30
CA ASN A 861 -31.42 8.46 -1.41
C ASN A 861 -31.33 7.30 -0.41
N LEU A 862 -30.12 6.94 0.03
CA LEU A 862 -29.88 5.95 1.10
C LEU A 862 -30.14 6.52 2.50
N LEU A 863 -30.22 7.84 2.64
CA LEU A 863 -30.39 8.51 3.92
C LEU A 863 -31.85 8.48 4.38
N ASN A 864 -32.06 8.28 5.68
CA ASN A 864 -33.38 8.37 6.30
C ASN A 864 -33.98 9.76 6.05
N PRO A 865 -35.17 9.86 5.41
CA PRO A 865 -35.80 11.14 5.12
C PRO A 865 -36.32 11.84 6.38
N ASN A 866 -36.39 11.17 7.53
CA ASN A 866 -36.89 11.72 8.79
C ASN A 866 -35.73 12.00 9.77
N GLY A 867 -34.84 12.93 9.41
CA GLY A 867 -33.77 13.39 10.30
C GLY A 867 -32.42 12.69 10.14
N GLY A 868 -32.19 11.94 9.06
CA GLY A 868 -30.90 11.29 8.81
C GLY A 868 -29.77 12.29 8.54
N ILE A 869 -28.53 11.92 8.88
CA ILE A 869 -27.32 12.73 8.70
C ILE A 869 -26.40 12.13 7.64
N LEU A 870 -26.03 12.94 6.65
CA LEU A 870 -25.00 12.61 5.66
C LEU A 870 -23.74 13.44 5.92
N ILE A 871 -22.61 12.76 6.06
CA ILE A 871 -21.30 13.35 6.28
C ILE A 871 -20.39 12.99 5.10
N LEU A 872 -19.98 14.01 4.35
CA LEU A 872 -19.02 13.90 3.27
C LEU A 872 -17.70 14.52 3.72
N LEU A 873 -16.59 13.83 3.51
CA LEU A 873 -15.26 14.31 3.90
C LEU A 873 -14.25 14.03 2.79
N GLU A 874 -13.36 14.97 2.53
CA GLU A 874 -12.23 14.81 1.62
C GLU A 874 -10.94 15.36 2.21
N LYS A 875 -9.83 15.02 1.55
CA LYS A 875 -8.50 15.49 1.97
C LYS A 875 -8.39 17.01 1.88
N GLY A 876 -7.68 17.61 2.85
CA GLY A 876 -7.59 19.05 3.09
C GLY A 876 -6.64 19.78 2.14
N HIS A 877 -6.85 19.63 0.83
CA HIS A 877 -6.18 20.38 -0.22
C HIS A 877 -7.20 20.95 -1.22
N GLN A 878 -6.74 21.76 -2.17
CA GLN A 878 -7.59 22.50 -3.11
C GLN A 878 -8.65 21.60 -3.80
N LYS A 879 -8.23 20.52 -4.47
CA LYS A 879 -9.17 19.62 -5.17
C LYS A 879 -10.17 18.91 -4.23
N GLY A 880 -9.75 18.54 -3.02
CA GLY A 880 -10.63 17.91 -2.05
C GLY A 880 -11.70 18.89 -1.53
N PHE A 881 -11.31 20.14 -1.30
CA PHE A 881 -12.27 21.21 -1.01
C PHE A 881 -13.25 21.45 -2.17
N GLU A 882 -12.77 21.46 -3.42
CA GLU A 882 -13.63 21.66 -4.59
C GLU A 882 -14.67 20.54 -4.74
N ALA A 883 -14.30 19.29 -4.46
CA ALA A 883 -15.23 18.15 -4.47
C ALA A 883 -16.33 18.31 -3.41
N ILE A 884 -15.96 18.69 -2.18
CA ILE A 884 -16.91 18.88 -1.07
C ILE A 884 -17.79 20.11 -1.30
N ALA A 885 -17.23 21.21 -1.80
CA ALA A 885 -17.97 22.41 -2.08
C ALA A 885 -18.96 22.22 -3.26
N GLY A 886 -18.58 21.45 -4.29
CA GLY A 886 -19.48 21.05 -5.37
C GLY A 886 -20.62 20.15 -4.88
N ALA A 887 -20.34 19.20 -3.97
CA ALA A 887 -21.38 18.40 -3.32
C ALA A 887 -22.33 19.27 -2.47
N ARG A 888 -21.80 20.23 -1.71
CA ARG A 888 -22.60 21.20 -0.92
C ARG A 888 -23.49 22.06 -1.83
N GLU A 889 -22.96 22.59 -2.93
CA GLU A 889 -23.73 23.38 -3.89
C GLU A 889 -24.87 22.54 -4.49
N MET A 890 -24.57 21.32 -4.95
CA MET A 890 -25.58 20.39 -5.48
C MET A 890 -26.70 20.06 -4.48
N LEU A 891 -26.36 19.83 -3.20
CA LEU A 891 -27.35 19.58 -2.15
C LEU A 891 -28.26 20.79 -1.90
N LEU A 892 -27.72 22.01 -1.87
CA LEU A 892 -28.51 23.23 -1.69
C LEU A 892 -29.35 23.61 -2.93
N GLU A 893 -28.84 23.33 -4.13
CA GLU A 893 -29.54 23.62 -5.37
C GLU A 893 -30.70 22.66 -5.63
N ARG A 894 -30.55 21.38 -5.29
CA ARG A 894 -31.53 20.33 -5.65
C ARG A 894 -32.38 19.80 -4.50
N HIS A 895 -31.82 19.68 -3.28
CA HIS A 895 -32.47 18.90 -2.21
C HIS A 895 -32.89 19.74 -1.02
N ILE A 896 -32.04 20.65 -0.56
CA ILE A 896 -32.22 21.36 0.71
C ILE A 896 -32.82 22.74 0.45
N VAL A 897 -33.92 23.05 1.14
CA VAL A 897 -34.48 24.41 1.16
C VAL A 897 -33.45 25.41 1.71
N SER A 898 -33.06 26.35 0.86
CA SER A 898 -32.14 27.45 1.21
C SER A 898 -32.91 28.77 1.30
N PRO A 899 -32.43 29.74 2.10
CA PRO A 899 -33.07 31.05 2.20
C PRO A 899 -33.20 31.70 0.81
N GLY A 900 -34.43 31.95 0.38
CA GLY A 900 -34.72 32.52 -0.95
C GLY A 900 -34.76 31.52 -2.12
N SER A 901 -34.61 30.21 -1.89
CA SER A 901 -34.71 29.17 -2.94
C SER A 901 -35.38 27.89 -2.40
N ALA A 902 -36.72 27.86 -2.50
CA ALA A 902 -37.55 26.74 -2.05
C ALA A 902 -37.85 25.70 -3.16
N SER A 903 -37.70 26.07 -4.42
CA SER A 903 -37.91 25.21 -5.58
C SER A 903 -36.87 25.49 -6.67
N TYR A 904 -36.74 24.58 -7.63
CA TYR A 904 -35.91 24.77 -8.82
C TYR A 904 -36.64 24.26 -10.07
N GLU A 905 -36.27 24.80 -11.24
CA GLU A 905 -36.83 24.38 -12.52
C GLU A 905 -36.08 23.18 -13.07
N ASN A 906 -36.82 22.16 -13.51
CA ASN A 906 -36.23 20.97 -14.10
C ASN A 906 -35.87 21.27 -15.57
N LEU A 907 -34.57 21.22 -15.89
CA LEU A 907 -34.03 21.56 -17.23
C LEU A 907 -34.26 20.47 -18.29
N THR A 908 -34.74 19.29 -17.92
CA THR A 908 -35.01 18.19 -18.85
C THR A 908 -36.47 18.18 -19.30
N ASP A 909 -36.70 18.51 -20.58
CA ASP A 909 -37.98 18.49 -21.30
C ASP A 909 -38.50 17.05 -21.55
N SER A 910 -38.74 16.28 -20.49
CA SER A 910 -39.45 15.00 -20.60
C SER A 910 -40.96 15.25 -20.52
N PRO A 911 -41.76 14.84 -21.51
CA PRO A 911 -43.21 15.08 -21.50
C PRO A 911 -43.87 14.24 -20.41
N GLY A 912 -44.14 14.85 -19.25
CA GLY A 912 -44.86 14.23 -18.12
C GLY A 912 -44.31 14.50 -16.72
N GLU A 913 -43.14 15.15 -16.59
CA GLU A 913 -42.60 15.56 -15.28
C GLU A 913 -42.94 17.03 -14.96
N ALA A 914 -43.12 17.35 -13.68
CA ALA A 914 -43.41 18.72 -13.24
C ALA A 914 -42.24 19.66 -13.61
N SER A 915 -42.54 20.82 -14.19
CA SER A 915 -41.54 21.82 -14.58
C SER A 915 -40.80 22.44 -13.38
N VAL A 916 -41.40 22.38 -12.19
CA VAL A 916 -40.86 22.90 -10.93
C VAL A 916 -40.82 21.78 -9.90
N ILE A 917 -39.65 21.54 -9.32
CA ILE A 917 -39.44 20.55 -8.26
C ILE A 917 -39.28 21.29 -6.93
N GLU A 918 -40.10 20.94 -5.94
CA GLU A 918 -40.00 21.46 -4.58
C GLU A 918 -38.86 20.77 -3.83
N LYS A 919 -38.09 21.56 -3.08
CA LYS A 919 -37.00 21.04 -2.26
C LYS A 919 -37.53 20.50 -0.93
N GLU A 920 -36.84 19.53 -0.36
CA GLU A 920 -37.16 18.94 0.94
C GLU A 920 -36.64 19.82 2.10
N PRO A 921 -37.31 19.79 3.27
CA PRO A 921 -36.74 20.40 4.47
C PRO A 921 -35.42 19.73 4.82
N GLY A 922 -34.42 20.53 5.19
CA GLY A 922 -33.08 20.04 5.54
C GLY A 922 -32.16 21.18 5.94
N MET A 923 -31.02 20.84 6.52
CA MET A 923 -30.03 21.83 6.94
C MET A 923 -28.60 21.29 6.90
N ILE A 924 -27.64 22.17 6.64
CA ILE A 924 -26.23 21.98 6.93
C ILE A 924 -26.04 22.07 8.44
N VAL A 925 -25.64 20.95 9.05
CA VAL A 925 -25.29 20.88 10.46
C VAL A 925 -23.93 21.54 10.68
N ALA A 926 -22.93 21.16 9.88
CA ALA A 926 -21.54 21.61 10.03
C ALA A 926 -20.77 21.47 8.69
N PRO A 927 -19.61 22.11 8.50
CA PRO A 927 -19.00 23.14 9.33
C PRO A 927 -19.61 24.53 9.10
N CYS A 928 -20.22 24.76 7.93
CA CYS A 928 -20.81 26.05 7.59
C CYS A 928 -21.95 26.40 8.55
N THR A 929 -22.03 27.67 8.94
CA THR A 929 -23.17 28.23 9.70
C THR A 929 -24.15 28.97 8.79
N ASN A 930 -23.96 28.88 7.48
CA ASN A 930 -24.82 29.49 6.47
C ASN A 930 -25.24 28.47 5.40
N HIS A 931 -26.40 28.74 4.79
CA HIS A 931 -27.04 27.89 3.80
C HIS A 931 -27.18 28.55 2.43
N SER A 932 -26.50 29.67 2.23
CA SER A 932 -26.34 30.28 0.90
C SER A 932 -25.13 29.68 0.18
N LYS A 933 -24.80 30.19 -1.00
CA LYS A 933 -23.56 29.83 -1.71
C LYS A 933 -22.33 30.09 -0.84
N CYS A 934 -21.35 29.18 -0.90
CA CYS A 934 -20.15 29.26 -0.10
C CYS A 934 -19.23 30.38 -0.66
N PRO A 935 -18.83 31.39 0.14
CA PRO A 935 -18.01 32.50 -0.34
C PRO A 935 -16.57 32.09 -0.73
N MET A 936 -16.13 30.88 -0.36
CA MET A 936 -14.86 30.31 -0.80
C MET A 936 -14.99 29.47 -2.09
N TYR A 937 -16.21 29.32 -2.62
CA TYR A 937 -16.55 28.55 -3.81
C TYR A 937 -17.47 29.36 -4.74
N ASP A 938 -17.25 30.66 -4.88
CA ASP A 938 -18.09 31.51 -5.76
C ASP A 938 -17.98 31.06 -7.23
N GLU A 939 -16.75 30.75 -7.67
CA GLU A 939 -16.47 30.25 -9.01
C GLU A 939 -15.96 28.79 -8.97
N PRO A 940 -16.69 27.83 -9.56
CA PRO A 940 -16.24 26.44 -9.65
C PRO A 940 -15.11 26.27 -10.68
N GLY A 941 -14.22 25.29 -10.47
CA GLY A 941 -13.21 24.87 -11.46
C GLY A 941 -12.01 25.81 -11.66
N VAL A 942 -11.83 26.80 -10.77
CA VAL A 942 -10.75 27.79 -10.89
C VAL A 942 -9.39 27.20 -10.53
N LYS A 943 -8.43 27.25 -11.46
CA LYS A 943 -7.05 26.78 -11.22
C LYS A 943 -6.28 27.75 -10.31
N GLY A 944 -5.47 27.20 -9.41
CA GLY A 944 -4.55 27.98 -8.57
C GLY A 944 -5.18 28.67 -7.35
N ARG A 945 -6.34 28.19 -6.87
CA ARG A 945 -6.95 28.65 -5.62
C ARG A 945 -6.01 28.43 -4.43
N ARG A 946 -5.69 29.51 -3.72
CA ARG A 946 -4.84 29.44 -2.52
C ARG A 946 -5.65 29.42 -1.23
N ASP A 947 -6.78 30.12 -1.25
CA ASP A 947 -7.69 30.22 -0.13
C ASP A 947 -8.83 29.21 -0.30
N TYR A 948 -8.93 28.24 0.60
CA TYR A 948 -9.98 27.23 0.62
C TYR A 948 -10.30 26.81 2.07
N CYS A 949 -11.54 26.39 2.31
CA CYS A 949 -12.00 26.01 3.64
C CYS A 949 -11.58 24.57 3.95
N HIS A 950 -10.78 24.39 4.99
CA HIS A 950 -10.37 23.08 5.48
C HIS A 950 -10.19 23.15 7.01
N PHE A 951 -9.98 22.01 7.64
CA PHE A 951 -9.80 21.82 9.07
C PHE A 951 -8.63 20.88 9.32
N GLN A 952 -8.17 20.82 10.56
CA GLN A 952 -7.11 19.90 10.96
C GLN A 952 -7.46 19.20 12.27
N GLN A 953 -7.08 17.93 12.38
CA GLN A 953 -7.14 17.15 13.61
C GLN A 953 -5.78 16.51 13.87
N ARG A 954 -5.24 16.75 15.06
CA ARG A 954 -4.00 16.10 15.50
C ARG A 954 -4.30 14.72 16.08
N TYR A 955 -3.48 13.73 15.75
CA TYR A 955 -3.47 12.43 16.41
C TYR A 955 -2.04 11.93 16.64
N ILE A 956 -1.87 11.05 17.62
CA ILE A 956 -0.60 10.37 17.87
C ILE A 956 -0.50 9.15 16.95
N ARG A 957 0.60 9.06 16.19
CA ARG A 957 0.85 7.92 15.31
C ARG A 957 1.03 6.66 16.15
N PRO A 958 0.34 5.55 15.85
CA PRO A 958 0.62 4.27 16.48
C PRO A 958 2.01 3.75 16.08
N ALA A 959 2.59 2.86 16.90
CA ALA A 959 3.96 2.37 16.73
C ALA A 959 4.24 1.80 15.33
N TYR A 960 3.29 1.06 14.75
CA TYR A 960 3.43 0.54 13.39
C TYR A 960 3.52 1.64 12.32
N LEU A 961 2.77 2.74 12.47
CA LEU A 961 2.81 3.86 11.54
C LEU A 961 4.07 4.70 11.73
N GLN A 962 4.54 4.85 12.98
CA GLN A 962 5.83 5.49 13.28
C GLN A 962 6.97 4.77 12.56
N ARG A 963 7.00 3.43 12.62
CA ARG A 963 7.99 2.59 11.91
C ARG A 963 7.92 2.74 10.39
N ILE A 964 6.72 2.73 9.80
CA ILE A 964 6.54 2.91 8.35
C ILE A 964 7.06 4.27 7.88
N VAL A 965 6.81 5.34 8.63
CA VAL A 965 7.26 6.70 8.30
C VAL A 965 8.73 6.93 8.71
N GLY A 966 9.27 6.10 9.58
CA GLY A 966 10.57 6.31 10.23
C GLY A 966 10.56 7.58 11.09
N ALA A 967 9.48 7.82 11.85
CA ALA A 967 9.39 8.98 12.74
C ALA A 967 10.14 8.69 14.06
N THR A 968 11.20 9.44 14.35
CA THR A 968 11.96 9.37 15.61
C THR A 968 11.62 10.54 16.54
N ASP A 969 11.55 11.75 15.99
CA ASP A 969 11.51 12.98 16.82
C ASP A 969 10.12 13.59 16.98
N ARG A 970 9.14 13.18 16.14
CA ARG A 970 7.78 13.75 16.13
C ARG A 970 6.73 12.68 15.94
N ASN A 971 6.06 12.31 17.03
CA ASN A 971 5.12 11.19 17.05
C ASN A 971 3.66 11.60 16.74
N HIS A 972 3.40 12.87 16.44
CA HIS A 972 2.08 13.35 16.08
C HIS A 972 1.95 13.71 14.60
N GLU A 973 0.71 13.62 14.10
CA GLU A 973 0.32 14.01 12.76
C GLU A 973 -0.92 14.91 12.78
N ASP A 974 -0.90 15.98 11.99
CA ASP A 974 -2.05 16.86 11.79
C ASP A 974 -2.74 16.49 10.46
N VAL A 975 -3.80 15.68 10.53
CA VAL A 975 -4.62 15.33 9.35
C VAL A 975 -5.41 16.55 8.94
N ARG A 976 -5.29 16.95 7.67
CA ARG A 976 -6.08 18.04 7.10
C ARG A 976 -7.20 17.48 6.24
N PHE A 977 -8.41 18.02 6.43
CA PHE A 977 -9.61 17.58 5.70
C PHE A 977 -10.58 18.73 5.44
N SER A 978 -11.41 18.58 4.41
CA SER A 978 -12.57 19.45 4.14
C SER A 978 -13.80 18.57 4.24
N TYR A 979 -14.89 19.05 4.83
CA TYR A 979 -16.06 18.22 5.04
C TYR A 979 -17.36 19.04 5.01
N VAL A 980 -18.49 18.34 4.85
CA VAL A 980 -19.83 18.89 5.06
C VAL A 980 -20.72 17.81 5.70
N ALA A 981 -21.48 18.21 6.70
CA ALA A 981 -22.48 17.39 7.37
C ALA A 981 -23.86 18.02 7.19
N VAL A 982 -24.80 17.27 6.64
CA VAL A 982 -26.17 17.73 6.35
C VAL A 982 -27.19 16.81 7.00
N GLN A 983 -28.32 17.37 7.40
CA GLN A 983 -29.48 16.67 7.93
C GLN A 983 -30.63 16.76 6.94
N ARG A 984 -31.28 15.62 6.66
CA ARG A 984 -32.42 15.51 5.76
C ARG A 984 -33.73 15.45 6.53
N GLY A 985 -34.78 16.09 6.02
CA GLY A 985 -36.14 16.06 6.56
C GLY A 985 -36.43 17.00 7.71
N PHE A 986 -35.40 17.66 8.24
CA PHE A 986 -35.51 18.47 9.44
C PHE A 986 -34.70 19.75 9.26
N ASP A 987 -35.30 20.89 9.58
CA ASP A 987 -34.66 22.19 9.48
C ASP A 987 -34.86 22.99 10.77
N ARG A 988 -33.87 22.91 11.66
CA ARG A 988 -33.88 23.65 12.93
C ARG A 988 -33.96 25.15 12.76
N ARG A 989 -33.57 25.70 11.60
CA ARG A 989 -33.68 27.14 11.37
C ARG A 989 -35.13 27.58 11.31
N ALA A 990 -35.97 26.77 10.68
CA ALA A 990 -37.41 27.02 10.59
C ALA A 990 -38.11 26.75 11.92
N GLU A 991 -37.72 25.68 12.62
CA GLU A 991 -38.36 25.28 13.89
C GLU A 991 -37.95 26.16 15.08
N ASP A 992 -36.66 26.40 15.27
CA ASP A 992 -36.10 27.18 16.39
C ASP A 992 -36.06 28.69 16.06
N GLY A 993 -36.46 29.11 14.86
CA GLY A 993 -36.47 30.51 14.42
C GLY A 993 -35.07 31.13 14.27
N ILE A 994 -34.07 30.35 13.87
CA ILE A 994 -32.67 30.78 13.82
C ILE A 994 -32.43 31.69 12.62
N VAL A 995 -32.07 32.95 12.89
CA VAL A 995 -31.73 33.94 11.87
C VAL A 995 -30.26 33.77 11.45
N GLN A 996 -30.00 33.73 10.14
CA GLN A 996 -28.64 33.61 9.55
C GLN A 996 -28.25 34.82 8.69
N ASP A 997 -29.01 35.92 8.76
CA ASP A 997 -28.80 37.09 7.91
C ASP A 997 -27.71 38.04 8.46
N SER A 998 -27.55 39.20 7.81
CA SER A 998 -26.67 40.27 8.31
C SER A 998 -26.96 40.66 9.75
N LYS A 999 -28.22 40.56 10.20
CA LYS A 999 -28.62 40.81 11.59
C LYS A 999 -27.91 39.88 12.58
N ALA A 1000 -27.79 38.59 12.26
CA ALA A 1000 -27.09 37.63 13.10
C ALA A 1000 -25.58 37.91 13.13
N THR A 1001 -25.01 38.29 11.98
CA THR A 1001 -23.61 38.74 11.89
C THR A 1001 -23.35 39.97 12.75
N ASP A 1002 -24.24 40.97 12.70
CA ASP A 1002 -24.13 42.21 13.48
C ASP A 1002 -24.28 41.93 14.99
N ALA A 1003 -25.19 41.04 15.38
CA ALA A 1003 -25.37 40.62 16.77
C ALA A 1003 -24.13 39.87 17.31
N ALA A 1004 -23.59 38.93 16.53
CA ALA A 1004 -22.35 38.23 16.89
C ALA A 1004 -21.13 39.16 16.94
N PHE A 1005 -21.11 40.23 16.14
CA PHE A 1005 -20.06 41.25 16.17
C PHE A 1005 -20.14 42.15 17.40
N ALA A 1006 -21.35 42.55 17.82
CA ALA A 1006 -21.57 43.24 19.09
C ALA A 1006 -21.13 42.36 20.28
N GLY A 1007 -21.36 41.05 20.17
CA GLY A 1007 -20.93 40.05 21.14
C GLY A 1007 -22.00 39.71 22.17
N TYR A 1008 -21.89 38.52 22.74
CA TYR A 1008 -22.84 37.97 23.72
C TYR A 1008 -22.25 37.85 25.13
N GLU A 1009 -21.18 38.59 25.42
CA GLU A 1009 -20.44 38.49 26.69
C GLU A 1009 -21.33 38.80 27.91
N ASP A 1010 -22.18 39.83 27.82
CA ASP A 1010 -23.00 40.29 28.95
C ASP A 1010 -24.19 39.35 29.28
N ARG A 1011 -24.48 38.36 28.43
CA ARG A 1011 -25.63 37.45 28.62
C ARG A 1011 -25.38 36.35 29.66
N TYR A 1012 -24.12 36.02 29.94
CA TYR A 1012 -23.74 34.91 30.84
C TYR A 1012 -22.71 35.37 31.89
N GLY A 1013 -22.90 36.57 32.44
CA GLY A 1013 -22.02 37.13 33.47
C GLY A 1013 -21.91 36.25 34.74
N PRO A 1014 -20.79 36.32 35.48
CA PRO A 1014 -20.58 35.50 36.67
C PRO A 1014 -21.55 35.89 37.81
N ALA A 1015 -22.16 34.88 38.44
CA ALA A 1015 -22.87 35.02 39.70
C ALA A 1015 -21.86 35.10 40.87
N ASP A 1016 -21.46 36.31 41.25
CA ASP A 1016 -20.93 36.82 42.56
C ASP A 1016 -20.06 38.05 42.29
N GLU A 1017 -20.12 39.21 42.98
CA GLU A 1017 -20.91 39.72 44.10
C GLU A 1017 -21.26 41.20 43.80
N GLY A 1018 -22.44 41.66 44.21
CA GLY A 1018 -22.62 43.03 44.72
C GLY A 1018 -22.31 44.24 43.82
N PHE A 1019 -22.71 44.27 42.55
CA PHE A 1019 -22.81 45.55 41.83
C PHE A 1019 -24.13 45.64 41.05
N LYS A 1020 -25.03 46.50 41.54
CA LYS A 1020 -26.29 46.85 40.84
C LYS A 1020 -25.94 47.52 39.50
N PRO A 1021 -26.71 47.27 38.42
CA PRO A 1021 -26.50 47.98 37.18
C PRO A 1021 -26.86 49.45 37.42
N SER A 1022 -25.87 50.34 37.33
CA SER A 1022 -26.12 51.77 37.26
C SER A 1022 -26.71 52.08 35.89
N THR A 1023 -28.02 52.30 35.89
CA THR A 1023 -28.75 53.06 34.88
C THR A 1023 -27.97 54.33 34.57
N GLU A 1024 -27.46 54.47 33.34
CA GLU A 1024 -27.43 55.74 32.59
C GLU A 1024 -26.75 55.56 31.21
N SER A 1025 -27.41 56.14 30.19
CA SER A 1025 -26.98 56.42 28.82
C SER A 1025 -27.03 55.28 27.77
N VAL A 1026 -28.18 55.14 27.08
CA VAL A 1026 -28.54 55.89 25.85
C VAL A 1026 -29.81 55.24 25.28
N GLU A 1027 -30.90 56.01 25.27
CA GLU A 1027 -32.13 55.67 24.56
C GLU A 1027 -31.88 55.65 23.05
N SER A 1028 -32.01 54.49 22.44
CA SER A 1028 -32.32 54.33 21.01
C SER A 1028 -32.99 52.97 20.86
N GLY A 1029 -34.30 53.00 20.65
CA GLY A 1029 -35.15 51.82 20.64
C GLY A 1029 -34.69 50.75 19.66
N SER A 1030 -34.59 49.52 20.16
CA SER A 1030 -34.77 48.35 19.32
C SER A 1030 -35.64 47.36 20.07
N GLU A 1031 -36.65 46.88 19.34
CA GLU A 1031 -37.64 45.92 19.79
C GLU A 1031 -36.97 44.70 20.40
N THR A 1032 -37.48 44.33 21.58
CA THR A 1032 -37.12 43.19 22.40
C THR A 1032 -37.01 41.91 21.56
N GLN A 1033 -35.78 41.43 21.32
CA GLN A 1033 -35.56 40.03 20.92
C GLN A 1033 -35.56 39.15 22.18
N PRO A 1034 -36.13 37.94 22.11
CA PRO A 1034 -36.46 37.14 23.29
C PRO A 1034 -35.21 36.68 24.04
N GLU A 1035 -35.40 36.44 25.34
CA GLU A 1035 -34.48 35.86 26.32
C GLU A 1035 -34.10 34.40 26.00
N GLY A 1036 -33.66 34.12 24.76
CA GLY A 1036 -33.31 32.79 24.26
C GLY A 1036 -31.82 32.48 24.31
N GLU A 1037 -31.50 31.19 24.47
CA GLU A 1037 -30.15 30.64 24.37
C GLU A 1037 -29.55 30.90 22.96
N VAL A 1038 -28.26 31.24 22.88
CA VAL A 1038 -27.60 31.58 21.60
C VAL A 1038 -27.25 30.30 20.86
N ASP A 1039 -27.90 30.04 19.72
CA ASP A 1039 -27.65 28.84 18.93
C ASP A 1039 -26.32 28.93 18.13
N PRO A 1040 -25.51 27.86 18.08
CA PRO A 1040 -24.25 27.81 17.32
C PRO A 1040 -24.36 28.17 15.83
N LEU A 1041 -25.51 27.93 15.18
CA LEU A 1041 -25.74 28.28 13.77
C LEU A 1041 -25.85 29.79 13.51
N SER A 1042 -26.09 30.58 14.55
CA SER A 1042 -26.08 32.05 14.47
C SER A 1042 -24.67 32.65 14.64
N LEU A 1043 -23.68 31.82 14.97
CA LEU A 1043 -22.32 32.26 15.24
C LEU A 1043 -21.42 32.18 14.00
N PRO A 1044 -20.47 33.11 13.86
CA PRO A 1044 -19.51 33.11 12.77
C PRO A 1044 -18.35 32.12 13.08
N ARG A 1045 -17.83 31.44 12.05
CA ARG A 1045 -16.80 30.38 12.17
C ARG A 1045 -15.41 30.85 11.79
N ILE A 1046 -14.42 30.62 12.64
CA ILE A 1046 -13.01 30.89 12.35
C ILE A 1046 -12.52 29.92 11.27
N VAL A 1047 -12.20 30.45 10.09
CA VAL A 1047 -11.83 29.67 8.90
C VAL A 1047 -10.33 29.61 8.62
N TYR A 1048 -9.51 30.30 9.42
CA TYR A 1048 -8.03 30.20 9.40
C TYR A 1048 -7.44 30.25 10.81
N PRO A 1049 -6.19 29.77 11.01
CA PRO A 1049 -5.48 29.92 12.27
C PRO A 1049 -5.46 31.37 12.76
N PRO A 1050 -5.94 31.67 13.99
CA PRO A 1050 -5.93 33.01 14.55
C PRO A 1050 -4.54 33.65 14.62
N MET A 1051 -4.41 34.90 14.18
CA MET A 1051 -3.15 35.64 14.28
C MET A 1051 -3.04 36.30 15.66
N LYS A 1052 -2.25 35.69 16.54
CA LYS A 1052 -2.08 36.14 17.93
C LYS A 1052 -0.94 37.16 18.04
N ARG A 1053 -1.25 38.46 18.05
CA ARG A 1053 -0.27 39.56 18.20
C ARG A 1053 -0.22 40.07 19.64
N ARG A 1054 0.76 40.93 19.95
CA ARG A 1054 0.84 41.58 21.26
C ARG A 1054 -0.36 42.53 21.42
N GLY A 1055 -1.19 42.27 22.42
CA GLY A 1055 -2.34 43.12 22.79
C GLY A 1055 -3.58 43.01 21.91
N HIS A 1056 -3.58 42.22 20.83
CA HIS A 1056 -4.78 41.95 20.03
C HIS A 1056 -4.68 40.61 19.30
N VAL A 1057 -5.83 40.00 19.02
CA VAL A 1057 -5.96 38.79 18.20
C VAL A 1057 -6.77 39.13 16.96
N ILE A 1058 -6.33 38.63 15.80
CA ILE A 1058 -7.03 38.83 14.53
C ILE A 1058 -7.55 37.47 14.06
N PHE A 1059 -8.83 37.44 13.73
CA PHE A 1059 -9.52 36.28 13.19
C PHE A 1059 -9.90 36.53 11.75
N ASP A 1060 -9.87 35.47 10.94
CA ASP A 1060 -10.53 35.45 9.64
C ASP A 1060 -11.69 34.47 9.74
N ILE A 1061 -12.91 34.97 9.57
CA ILE A 1061 -14.14 34.33 9.98
C ILE A 1061 -15.13 34.29 8.81
N CYS A 1062 -15.84 33.18 8.64
CA CYS A 1062 -16.99 33.04 7.76
C CYS A 1062 -18.26 33.33 8.56
N THR A 1063 -19.02 34.34 8.14
CA THR A 1063 -20.20 34.81 8.87
C THR A 1063 -21.47 34.06 8.48
N PRO A 1064 -22.53 34.09 9.31
CA PRO A 1064 -23.85 33.57 8.96
C PRO A 1064 -24.39 34.20 7.67
N SER A 1065 -24.10 35.48 7.42
CA SER A 1065 -24.45 36.18 6.17
C SER A 1065 -23.59 35.78 4.96
N ALA A 1066 -22.83 34.69 5.05
CA ALA A 1066 -21.96 34.13 4.02
C ALA A 1066 -20.93 35.10 3.43
N LYS A 1067 -20.29 35.89 4.30
CA LYS A 1067 -19.15 36.75 3.94
C LYS A 1067 -17.91 36.31 4.70
N ILE A 1068 -16.74 36.49 4.10
CA ILE A 1068 -15.47 36.34 4.82
C ILE A 1068 -15.02 37.71 5.34
N GLU A 1069 -14.93 37.81 6.66
CA GLU A 1069 -14.55 39.03 7.36
C GLU A 1069 -13.34 38.78 8.26
N ARG A 1070 -12.55 39.83 8.45
CA ARG A 1070 -11.43 39.89 9.37
C ARG A 1070 -11.82 40.67 10.60
N TRP A 1071 -11.86 40.02 11.75
CA TRP A 1071 -12.26 40.61 13.03
C TRP A 1071 -11.04 40.78 13.94
N THR A 1072 -10.95 41.92 14.63
CA THR A 1072 -9.85 42.19 15.58
C THR A 1072 -10.38 42.36 17.00
N VAL A 1073 -9.88 41.55 17.92
CA VAL A 1073 -10.18 41.58 19.36
C VAL A 1073 -8.96 42.09 20.12
N PRO A 1074 -8.89 43.41 20.42
CA PRO A 1074 -7.83 43.96 21.26
C PRO A 1074 -8.10 43.71 22.74
N ARG A 1075 -7.04 43.74 23.56
CA ARG A 1075 -7.13 43.64 25.03
C ARG A 1075 -8.00 44.75 25.65
N SER A 1076 -8.09 45.91 24.99
CA SER A 1076 -8.93 47.04 25.41
C SER A 1076 -10.41 46.90 25.05
N PHE A 1077 -10.81 45.87 24.30
CA PHE A 1077 -12.22 45.62 23.99
C PHE A 1077 -12.90 44.92 25.16
N SER A 1078 -12.42 43.73 25.54
CA SER A 1078 -12.83 43.04 26.77
C SER A 1078 -11.69 42.16 27.27
N ARG A 1079 -11.59 42.03 28.60
CA ARG A 1079 -10.61 41.15 29.24
C ARG A 1079 -10.96 39.67 28.99
N GLN A 1080 -12.22 39.28 29.11
CA GLN A 1080 -12.66 37.91 28.89
C GLN A 1080 -12.59 37.55 27.41
N ALA A 1081 -13.14 38.39 26.52
CA ALA A 1081 -13.07 38.18 25.08
C ALA A 1081 -11.63 38.08 24.59
N PHE A 1082 -10.72 38.92 25.07
CA PHE A 1082 -9.30 38.84 24.69
C PHE A 1082 -8.61 37.57 25.21
N LYS A 1083 -8.93 37.14 26.44
CA LYS A 1083 -8.38 35.91 27.04
C LYS A 1083 -8.82 34.69 26.24
N ASP A 1084 -10.11 34.59 25.94
CA ASP A 1084 -10.70 33.51 25.15
C ASP A 1084 -10.17 33.55 23.71
N ALA A 1085 -10.06 34.74 23.11
CA ALA A 1085 -9.51 34.92 21.77
C ALA A 1085 -8.06 34.41 21.64
N ARG A 1086 -7.24 34.59 22.67
CA ARG A 1086 -5.86 34.06 22.71
C ARG A 1086 -5.80 32.53 22.74
N LYS A 1087 -6.87 31.87 23.18
CA LYS A 1087 -7.00 30.41 23.27
C LYS A 1087 -7.93 29.82 22.19
N ALA A 1088 -8.54 30.66 21.36
CA ALA A 1088 -9.27 30.23 20.18
C ALA A 1088 -8.34 29.52 19.19
N GLN A 1089 -8.89 28.52 18.52
CA GLN A 1089 -8.23 27.69 17.51
C GLN A 1089 -8.96 27.79 16.17
N TRP A 1090 -8.33 27.26 15.14
CA TRP A 1090 -8.93 27.18 13.82
C TRP A 1090 -10.12 26.21 13.83
N GLY A 1091 -11.25 26.65 13.27
CA GLY A 1091 -12.50 25.90 13.27
C GLY A 1091 -13.49 26.33 14.36
N ASP A 1092 -13.04 27.00 15.43
CA ASP A 1092 -13.93 27.42 16.52
C ASP A 1092 -15.01 28.42 16.04
N LEU A 1093 -16.18 28.39 16.68
CA LEU A 1093 -17.21 29.42 16.58
C LEU A 1093 -16.90 30.57 17.53
N TRP A 1094 -17.14 31.81 17.10
CA TRP A 1094 -16.80 33.00 17.87
C TRP A 1094 -18.04 33.80 18.30
N ALA A 1095 -18.26 33.97 19.61
CA ALA A 1095 -19.47 34.60 20.16
C ALA A 1095 -19.23 35.92 20.92
N LEU A 1096 -17.98 36.26 21.26
CA LEU A 1096 -17.68 37.34 22.21
C LEU A 1096 -17.43 38.70 21.54
N GLY A 1097 -17.89 38.89 20.30
CA GLY A 1097 -17.76 40.17 19.59
C GLY A 1097 -16.34 40.55 19.21
N ALA A 1098 -16.19 41.71 18.56
CA ALA A 1098 -14.90 42.28 18.18
C ALA A 1098 -14.96 43.81 18.08
N LYS A 1099 -13.79 44.47 18.14
CA LYS A 1099 -13.74 45.95 18.04
C LYS A 1099 -13.84 46.44 16.60
N THR A 1100 -13.22 45.73 15.66
CA THR A 1100 -13.19 46.11 14.25
C THR A 1100 -13.46 44.90 13.36
N ARG A 1101 -14.18 45.12 12.26
CA ARG A 1101 -14.40 44.16 11.17
C ARG A 1101 -14.00 44.77 9.83
N ILE A 1102 -13.36 43.98 8.97
CA ILE A 1102 -12.91 44.39 7.64
C ILE A 1102 -13.22 43.24 6.67
N PRO A 1103 -13.82 43.47 5.48
CA PRO A 1103 -14.00 42.40 4.50
C PRO A 1103 -12.64 41.85 4.03
N ARG A 1104 -12.51 40.52 3.94
CA ARG A 1104 -11.27 39.88 3.49
C ARG A 1104 -11.33 39.56 1.99
N THR A 1105 -10.33 40.03 1.23
CA THR A 1105 -10.15 39.65 -0.17
C THR A 1105 -9.55 38.24 -0.26
N LEU A 1106 -10.26 37.31 -0.90
CA LEU A 1106 -9.82 35.92 -1.09
C LEU A 1106 -9.00 35.74 -2.37
N LYS A 1107 -8.01 34.85 -2.32
CA LYS A 1107 -7.20 34.43 -3.48
C LYS A 1107 -7.78 33.16 -4.10
N LEU A 1108 -8.89 33.33 -4.83
CA LEU A 1108 -9.65 32.22 -5.42
C LEU A 1108 -9.02 31.63 -6.69
N GLY A 1109 -7.98 32.26 -7.24
CA GLY A 1109 -7.37 31.88 -8.53
C GLY A 1109 -8.02 32.63 -9.69
N ALA A 1110 -7.65 32.32 -10.93
CA ALA A 1110 -8.27 32.89 -12.14
C ALA A 1110 -8.85 31.77 -13.01
N LYS A 1111 -10.03 31.99 -13.63
CA LYS A 1111 -10.70 31.02 -14.51
C LYS A 1111 -9.77 30.52 -15.63
N ASP A 1112 -9.01 31.44 -16.21
CA ASP A 1112 -7.99 31.19 -17.24
C ASP A 1112 -6.57 31.18 -16.66
N GLY A 1113 -6.44 30.88 -15.36
CA GLY A 1113 -5.18 30.98 -14.63
C GLY A 1113 -4.16 29.97 -15.12
N GLU A 1114 -3.28 30.41 -16.02
CA GLU A 1114 -2.13 29.64 -16.47
C GLU A 1114 -1.33 29.14 -15.27
N SER A 1115 -1.06 27.83 -15.22
CA SER A 1115 -0.15 27.29 -14.21
C SER A 1115 1.21 27.99 -14.31
N LYS A 1116 2.03 28.02 -13.23
CA LYS A 1116 3.40 28.58 -13.32
C LYS A 1116 4.19 27.98 -14.50
N LYS A 1117 3.93 26.70 -14.80
CA LYS A 1117 4.51 25.97 -15.95
C LYS A 1117 3.98 26.48 -17.29
N GLU A 1118 2.68 26.71 -17.39
CA GLU A 1118 2.00 27.23 -18.58
C GLU A 1118 2.35 28.71 -18.83
N ARG A 1119 2.44 29.52 -17.78
CA ARG A 1119 2.94 30.91 -17.85
C ARG A 1119 4.41 30.98 -18.26
N LEU A 1120 5.23 30.01 -17.83
CA LEU A 1120 6.62 29.87 -18.27
C LEU A 1120 6.69 29.39 -19.73
N ALA A 1121 5.78 28.50 -20.13
CA ALA A 1121 5.67 28.01 -21.51
C ALA A 1121 5.20 29.10 -22.47
N ARG A 1122 4.19 29.89 -22.10
CA ARG A 1122 3.75 31.06 -22.89
C ARG A 1122 4.82 32.14 -22.96
N ARG A 1123 5.50 32.46 -21.86
CA ARG A 1123 6.66 33.38 -21.91
C ARG A 1123 7.79 32.83 -22.79
N ALA A 1124 7.94 31.52 -22.88
CA ALA A 1124 8.90 30.90 -23.80
C ALA A 1124 8.40 30.94 -25.26
N ALA A 1125 7.09 30.86 -25.48
CA ALA A 1125 6.45 31.00 -26.79
C ALA A 1125 6.45 32.45 -27.29
N GLU A 1126 6.03 33.43 -26.48
CA GLU A 1126 6.11 34.88 -26.77
C GLU A 1126 7.57 35.30 -27.03
N LYS A 1127 8.53 34.70 -26.32
CA LYS A 1127 9.95 34.94 -26.58
C LYS A 1127 10.40 34.31 -27.91
N ALA A 1128 9.86 33.15 -28.28
CA ALA A 1128 10.15 32.53 -29.57
C ALA A 1128 9.50 33.33 -30.72
N GLU A 1129 8.29 33.86 -30.53
CA GLU A 1129 7.60 34.70 -31.52
C GLU A 1129 8.31 36.05 -31.71
N MET A 1130 8.84 36.68 -30.65
CA MET A 1130 9.73 37.85 -30.81
C MET A 1130 11.08 37.49 -31.43
N GLU A 1131 11.62 36.29 -31.19
CA GLU A 1131 12.82 35.80 -31.88
C GLU A 1131 12.54 35.50 -33.37
N ASP A 1132 11.31 35.17 -33.74
CA ASP A 1132 10.88 34.93 -35.14
C ASP A 1132 10.49 36.24 -35.87
N GLU A 1133 10.05 37.29 -35.16
CA GLU A 1133 9.79 38.63 -35.71
C GLU A 1133 11.07 39.49 -35.86
N GLU A 1134 12.18 39.13 -35.20
CA GLU A 1134 13.49 39.78 -35.37
C GLU A 1134 14.26 39.32 -36.63
N ASP A 1135 13.71 38.41 -37.44
CA ASP A 1135 14.34 37.83 -38.65
C ASP A 1135 13.84 38.46 -39.99
N ASP A 1136 13.37 39.72 -39.99
CA ASP A 1136 13.09 40.50 -41.22
C ASP A 1136 14.33 41.33 -41.65
N PRO A 1137 14.98 41.04 -42.80
CA PRO A 1137 16.26 41.65 -43.15
C PRO A 1137 16.08 42.91 -44.01
N SER A 1138 16.02 44.09 -43.38
CA SER A 1138 16.25 45.35 -44.09
C SER A 1138 17.00 46.39 -43.24
N GLU A 1139 18.25 46.63 -43.66
CA GLU A 1139 19.08 47.84 -43.56
C GLU A 1139 19.30 48.53 -42.19
N GLU A 1140 20.52 48.47 -41.65
CA GLU A 1140 21.55 49.53 -41.75
C GLU A 1140 22.69 49.29 -40.74
N ALA A 1141 23.94 49.41 -41.20
CA ALA A 1141 25.16 49.10 -40.47
C ALA A 1141 25.56 50.18 -39.44
N LYS A 1142 25.87 49.80 -38.20
CA LYS A 1142 26.69 50.55 -37.20
C LYS A 1142 27.45 49.59 -36.24
N PRO A 1143 28.55 50.03 -35.58
CA PRO A 1143 29.87 49.42 -35.68
C PRO A 1143 30.10 48.20 -34.78
N ALA A 1144 31.02 47.34 -35.23
CA ALA A 1144 31.48 46.15 -34.52
C ALA A 1144 32.03 46.49 -33.12
N SER A 1145 31.34 46.00 -32.08
CA SER A 1145 31.89 45.95 -30.73
C SER A 1145 32.83 44.75 -30.63
N THR A 1146 34.10 44.99 -30.29
CA THR A 1146 35.15 44.00 -30.09
C THR A 1146 34.94 43.22 -28.78
N LEU A 1147 33.88 42.44 -28.70
CA LEU A 1147 33.65 41.45 -27.64
C LEU A 1147 33.33 40.10 -28.28
N PRO A 1148 33.80 38.96 -27.71
CA PRO A 1148 33.43 37.65 -28.20
C PRO A 1148 31.92 37.46 -28.06
N GLN A 1149 31.21 37.35 -29.18
CA GLN A 1149 29.78 37.00 -29.18
C GLN A 1149 29.61 35.54 -28.73
N PHE A 1150 28.55 35.27 -27.97
CA PHE A 1150 28.16 33.89 -27.65
C PHE A 1150 27.78 33.17 -28.95
N PRO A 1151 28.14 31.89 -29.14
CA PRO A 1151 27.62 31.13 -30.27
C PRO A 1151 26.08 31.09 -30.16
N PRO A 1152 25.34 31.29 -31.27
CA PRO A 1152 23.89 31.25 -31.25
C PRO A 1152 23.44 29.84 -30.81
N LYS A 1153 22.53 29.78 -29.83
CA LYS A 1153 22.01 28.52 -29.31
C LYS A 1153 21.17 27.82 -30.37
N LYS A 1154 21.55 26.59 -30.75
CA LYS A 1154 20.60 25.67 -31.38
C LYS A 1154 19.68 25.09 -30.30
N LYS A 1155 18.36 25.12 -30.54
CA LYS A 1155 17.30 24.66 -29.63
C LYS A 1155 17.49 23.15 -29.37
N GLY A 1156 17.78 22.75 -28.13
CA GLY A 1156 17.83 21.33 -27.71
C GLY A 1156 19.06 20.92 -26.90
N GLU A 1157 20.20 21.60 -27.01
CA GLU A 1157 21.41 21.20 -26.28
C GLU A 1157 21.47 21.78 -24.86
N ARG A 1158 21.55 20.89 -23.85
CA ARG A 1158 21.89 21.27 -22.48
C ARG A 1158 23.42 21.42 -22.39
N ILE A 1159 23.92 22.65 -22.52
CA ILE A 1159 25.34 22.96 -22.34
C ILE A 1159 25.79 22.46 -20.95
N PRO A 1160 26.73 21.50 -20.85
CA PRO A 1160 27.23 20.98 -19.59
C PRO A 1160 27.78 22.09 -18.68
N GLY A 1161 27.63 21.94 -17.36
CA GLY A 1161 27.99 22.97 -16.38
C GLY A 1161 29.44 23.46 -16.52
N TRP A 1162 30.36 22.56 -16.84
CA TRP A 1162 31.77 22.87 -17.05
C TRP A 1162 32.01 23.74 -18.30
N LYS A 1163 31.25 23.54 -19.38
CA LYS A 1163 31.34 24.32 -20.63
C LYS A 1163 30.79 25.74 -20.39
N LYS A 1164 29.69 25.89 -19.62
CA LYS A 1164 29.22 27.19 -19.12
C LYS A 1164 30.25 27.89 -18.22
N ASN A 1165 30.93 27.14 -17.36
CA ASN A 1165 31.94 27.67 -16.47
C ASN A 1165 33.24 28.04 -17.21
N ALA A 1166 33.61 27.29 -18.24
CA ALA A 1166 34.74 27.59 -19.13
C ALA A 1166 34.48 28.85 -19.97
N HIS A 1167 33.26 29.03 -20.50
CA HIS A 1167 32.87 30.27 -21.18
C HIS A 1167 32.81 31.46 -20.22
N LYS A 1168 32.30 31.30 -18.99
CA LYS A 1168 32.37 32.34 -17.94
C LYS A 1168 33.81 32.65 -17.51
N LYS A 1169 34.70 31.65 -17.48
CA LYS A 1169 36.14 31.81 -17.16
C LYS A 1169 36.87 32.56 -18.28
N LYS A 1170 36.60 32.24 -19.55
CA LYS A 1170 37.10 32.97 -20.73
C LYS A 1170 36.60 34.43 -20.75
N PHE A 1171 35.33 34.68 -20.42
CA PHE A 1171 34.77 36.03 -20.35
C PHE A 1171 35.38 36.84 -19.19
N ARG A 1172 35.57 36.22 -18.01
CA ARG A 1172 36.27 36.84 -16.87
C ARG A 1172 37.76 37.09 -17.15
N GLN A 1173 38.42 36.24 -17.93
CA GLN A 1173 39.81 36.43 -18.37
C GLN A 1173 39.93 37.55 -19.41
N ALA A 1174 39.02 37.62 -20.38
CA ALA A 1174 38.97 38.71 -21.36
C ALA A 1174 38.66 40.07 -20.71
N ALA A 1175 37.73 40.11 -19.74
CA ALA A 1175 37.45 41.31 -18.95
C ALA A 1175 38.64 41.71 -18.04
N LYS A 1176 39.39 40.74 -17.50
CA LYS A 1176 40.63 41.00 -16.75
C LYS A 1176 41.80 41.47 -17.63
N LEU A 1177 41.85 41.06 -18.90
CA LEU A 1177 42.86 41.49 -19.87
C LEU A 1177 42.57 42.90 -20.39
N GLN A 1178 41.30 43.27 -20.62
CA GLN A 1178 40.91 44.65 -20.92
C GLN A 1178 41.12 45.59 -19.72
N GLY A 1179 40.90 45.12 -18.49
CA GLY A 1179 41.21 45.87 -17.27
C GLY A 1179 42.71 46.05 -16.96
N LYS A 1180 43.61 45.33 -17.65
CA LYS A 1180 45.08 45.49 -17.52
C LYS A 1180 45.72 46.33 -18.63
N ASN A 1181 45.01 46.60 -19.72
CA ASN A 1181 45.44 47.50 -20.80
C ASN A 1181 44.85 48.91 -20.68
N ALA A 1182 44.06 49.20 -19.64
CA ALA A 1182 43.57 50.55 -19.32
C ALA A 1182 44.44 51.29 -18.28
N ASP A 1183 45.54 50.68 -17.81
CA ASP A 1183 46.56 51.32 -16.95
C ASP A 1183 47.93 51.45 -17.65
N LYS A 1184 47.96 51.27 -18.98
CA LYS A 1184 49.09 51.61 -19.86
C LYS A 1184 48.56 52.15 -21.20
N GLU A 1185 47.76 53.21 -21.12
CA GLU A 1185 47.66 54.31 -22.11
C GLU A 1185 46.92 55.49 -21.49
#